data_AF-A0AAF0GT19-F1
#
_entry.id   AF-A0AAF0GT19-F1
#
_cell.length_a   1.000
_cell.length_b   1.000
_cell.length_c   1.000
_cell.angle_alpha   90.00
_cell.angle_beta   90.00
_cell.angle_gamma   90.00
#
_symmetry.space_group_name_H-M   'P 1'
#
loop_
_entity.id
_entity.type
_entity.pdbx_description
1 polymer ?
#
loop_
_entity_poly.entity_id
_entity_poly.type
_entity_poly.pdbx_seq_one_letter_code
_entity_poly.pdbx_strand_id
1 'polypeptide(L)'
;MKKLWITLLFGLGIVISLTRTSLIRAEAKQELTKESVSSSTTSNIEKKISNRTSGLESVDKVKKSKLKISKSSVRDSELIPIDDGIDNWEPVAQTEVGSLSVGVNQSLKYTFANSDGSVRQRVGGKLVDYMAPKYNIYIDDNGKVIGAFINHQGGLRSSYDYSLIINKSVSTLPILKDTSLSFNMIDYKFYRGYDQTGQKVLKAVGTTAISNWQVPEQHYQVEFVLRPMIGRAVIQQEMYITNSDSQAHDAAVFFAKYLELDDNQYVHHYAQGNNAGLYMQEEKYKLFMNMKVPHGPAHYSLPVYSFNHGEDGEGLSTYGYNGYTGLLIDSAGLESKHLAEGTKLTPNGGDGVGLGGYSNKWQWENFQPGVVKHYRTDIGMTPASVVVPDATLDYQNNTSKDGKNYVGNQLTLTLAAHNLGFKSTWKDVTITHTVPGDLDIDTSDIQIELNDGTKVKPTETSYDEKTRLLTVKLPNDLTDGQWGKLIYNATINRSASGSVIKPSFVAQGDNHEATAAEEIPVELSPVMLDKTVRTTANPNAVYKNSIETYPKAILDYKIELKLDDKSATLTSGTLKDTLPTGLTLVPNSAKIQYSSDDAAESITDVSTIQLKSMMPGQTTILTYQAQVNEGLPEDTVIKNKVEFSGKTANGDLDALTSEASAKIVAPKVGKVMFKYIDRQTGEPIGAKQAIASGTIGKHVSELTSADISDGQDPNKIRPAYIDGYTPVDLTDDDDLTTATFSAAKDIDPEIQAGETIYTIRYEKQRLAITALPRKMDFGMLSDTQNERTFYLPAPTAIPRSGYQKNPYHIEISDYWGIANWSLDVKQQHQFEGQYIDKQAQAKSETAQKVILNGARLQFNNAKLTTVHADGQTGEESKIDALDHFNLDPNGTPRRLIIQNKRGHFLENSSDNQNNLTYDHPGYSVYRYQFGDEQSADYSIGLHVPATTKRYATHYNTKLQWNLTVAP
;
A
#
# COMPACT_ATOMS: atom_id res chain seq x y z
N MET A 1 -43.97 -33.36 -13.50
CA MET A 1 -45.24 -34.10 -13.28
C MET A 1 -45.12 -34.80 -11.91
N LYS A 2 -45.67 -34.28 -10.79
CA LYS A 2 -46.99 -34.62 -10.17
C LYS A 2 -47.30 -36.13 -10.27
N LYS A 3 -47.57 -36.95 -9.23
CA LYS A 3 -47.93 -36.87 -7.79
C LYS A 3 -47.50 -38.21 -7.13
N LEU A 4 -46.93 -38.24 -5.92
CA LEU A 4 -47.58 -38.54 -4.62
C LEU A 4 -48.46 -39.80 -4.56
N TRP A 5 -48.24 -40.71 -3.61
CA TRP A 5 -49.14 -41.06 -2.49
C TRP A 5 -48.37 -41.83 -1.37
N ILE A 6 -48.73 -41.52 -0.12
CA ILE A 6 -48.17 -41.91 1.18
C ILE A 6 -49.15 -42.86 1.89
N THR A 7 -48.68 -43.76 2.78
CA THR A 7 -49.08 -43.97 4.22
C THR A 7 -48.43 -45.30 4.71
N LEU A 8 -47.39 -45.36 5.55
CA LEU A 8 -47.20 -45.11 7.01
C LEU A 8 -47.67 -46.25 7.93
N LEU A 9 -46.72 -46.98 8.56
CA LEU A 9 -46.77 -47.44 9.95
C LEU A 9 -45.38 -47.87 10.47
N PHE A 10 -45.20 -47.62 11.77
CA PHE A 10 -43.99 -47.44 12.58
C PHE A 10 -43.16 -48.71 12.90
N GLY A 11 -41.87 -48.52 13.21
CA GLY A 11 -41.03 -49.47 13.94
C GLY A 11 -39.58 -48.99 14.17
N LEU A 12 -39.32 -48.44 15.36
CA LEU A 12 -38.09 -47.91 15.97
C LEU A 12 -36.71 -48.53 15.63
N GLY A 13 -35.66 -47.68 15.67
CA GLY A 13 -34.24 -48.06 15.83
C GLY A 13 -33.25 -46.98 15.31
N ILE A 14 -33.28 -45.76 15.85
CA ILE A 14 -32.29 -45.14 16.78
C ILE A 14 -30.82 -45.12 16.27
N VAL A 15 -30.39 -43.89 15.99
CA VAL A 15 -29.02 -43.39 15.80
C VAL A 15 -28.57 -42.68 17.09
N ILE A 16 -27.25 -42.50 17.25
CA ILE A 16 -26.50 -41.54 18.10
C ILE A 16 -25.74 -42.19 19.26
N SER A 17 -24.41 -42.06 19.25
CA SER A 17 -23.63 -41.51 20.38
C SER A 17 -22.16 -41.36 20.01
N LEU A 18 -21.60 -40.17 20.23
CA LEU A 18 -20.26 -39.99 20.82
C LEU A 18 -20.02 -38.50 21.09
N THR A 19 -20.28 -38.06 22.33
CA THR A 19 -19.51 -36.99 22.99
C THR A 19 -19.54 -37.16 24.51
N ARG A 20 -18.35 -36.95 25.11
CA ARG A 20 -18.02 -36.63 26.52
C ARG A 20 -18.32 -37.69 27.60
N THR A 21 -17.28 -38.03 28.38
CA THR A 21 -17.14 -37.56 29.78
C THR A 21 -15.76 -37.88 30.34
N SER A 22 -15.23 -36.94 31.12
CA SER A 22 -14.10 -37.07 32.02
C SER A 22 -14.55 -37.43 33.46
N LEU A 23 -13.60 -38.02 34.21
CA LEU A 23 -13.38 -37.87 35.66
C LEU A 23 -14.13 -38.74 36.71
N ILE A 24 -13.30 -39.27 37.63
CA ILE A 24 -13.51 -39.75 39.03
C ILE A 24 -13.80 -41.25 39.26
N ARG A 25 -12.81 -41.98 39.82
CA ARG A 25 -12.90 -42.58 41.17
C ARG A 25 -11.55 -43.09 41.70
N ALA A 26 -11.28 -42.78 42.96
CA ALA A 26 -10.17 -43.28 43.78
C ALA A 26 -10.70 -44.28 44.85
N GLU A 27 -9.75 -45.04 45.44
CA GLU A 27 -9.80 -45.86 46.69
C GLU A 27 -10.52 -47.23 46.62
N ALA A 28 -10.11 -48.32 47.31
CA ALA A 28 -9.18 -48.55 48.42
C ALA A 28 -8.64 -50.02 48.43
N LYS A 29 -7.57 -50.23 49.18
CA LYS A 29 -6.82 -51.48 49.51
C LYS A 29 -7.54 -52.42 50.51
N GLN A 30 -7.22 -53.72 50.46
CA GLN A 30 -6.81 -54.61 51.60
C GLN A 30 -6.61 -56.06 51.09
N GLU A 31 -5.39 -56.64 51.12
CA GLU A 31 -4.74 -57.51 52.15
C GLU A 31 -5.19 -58.98 52.20
N LEU A 32 -4.22 -59.92 52.06
CA LEU A 32 -4.03 -61.22 52.75
C LEU A 32 -3.02 -62.07 51.94
N THR A 33 -1.75 -62.14 52.36
CA THR A 33 -1.07 -63.14 53.21
C THR A 33 -0.50 -64.38 52.49
N LYS A 34 0.71 -64.73 52.94
CA LYS A 34 1.62 -65.78 52.49
C LYS A 34 1.05 -67.19 52.72
N GLU A 35 1.28 -68.09 51.77
CA GLU A 35 1.63 -69.47 52.08
C GLU A 35 2.58 -70.06 51.03
N SER A 36 3.52 -70.84 51.53
CA SER A 36 4.68 -71.46 50.89
C SER A 36 4.41 -72.90 50.45
N VAL A 37 5.10 -73.41 49.41
CA VAL A 37 5.95 -74.65 49.41
C VAL A 37 6.15 -75.29 48.01
N SER A 38 7.43 -75.68 47.77
CA SER A 38 8.03 -76.69 46.85
C SER A 38 8.04 -76.45 45.33
N SER A 39 9.19 -76.08 44.72
CA SER A 39 10.33 -76.92 44.24
C SER A 39 9.92 -77.85 43.09
N SER A 40 10.47 -77.82 41.87
CA SER A 40 11.88 -77.90 41.43
C SER A 40 11.79 -78.02 39.89
N THR A 41 12.62 -77.40 39.05
CA THR A 41 13.86 -78.00 38.53
C THR A 41 14.34 -77.13 37.36
N THR A 42 15.39 -76.32 37.53
CA THR A 42 16.38 -75.96 36.49
C THR A 42 17.57 -75.22 37.11
N SER A 43 18.17 -75.81 38.16
CA SER A 43 19.49 -75.42 38.63
C SER A 43 20.55 -76.16 37.80
N ASN A 44 21.11 -75.53 36.76
CA ASN A 44 22.41 -75.97 36.20
C ASN A 44 23.20 -74.89 35.43
N ILE A 45 22.77 -73.62 35.37
CA ILE A 45 23.54 -72.58 34.68
C ILE A 45 24.05 -71.47 35.63
N GLU A 46 23.37 -71.22 36.76
CA GLU A 46 23.75 -70.10 37.64
C GLU A 46 24.92 -70.37 38.61
N LYS A 47 25.43 -71.60 38.69
CA LYS A 47 26.50 -71.95 39.64
C LYS A 47 27.94 -71.76 39.14
N LYS A 48 28.14 -71.25 37.91
CA LYS A 48 29.49 -71.00 37.38
C LYS A 48 29.96 -69.54 37.43
N ILE A 49 29.12 -68.61 37.93
CA ILE A 49 29.47 -67.17 37.97
C ILE A 49 29.77 -66.68 39.41
N SER A 50 29.41 -67.44 40.46
CA SER A 50 29.54 -66.94 41.84
C SER A 50 30.89 -67.17 42.54
N ASN A 51 31.85 -67.89 41.95
CA ASN A 51 33.15 -68.15 42.60
C ASN A 51 34.33 -67.64 41.78
N ARG A 52 34.46 -66.31 41.69
CA ARG A 52 35.74 -65.58 41.53
C ARG A 52 35.58 -64.08 41.81
N THR A 53 34.77 -63.71 42.79
CA THR A 53 34.70 -62.37 43.38
C THR A 53 35.58 -62.33 44.64
N SER A 54 36.90 -62.38 44.44
CA SER A 54 37.89 -62.04 45.47
C SER A 54 39.13 -61.47 44.79
N GLY A 55 38.98 -60.23 44.32
CA GLY A 55 39.96 -59.49 43.53
C GLY A 55 39.29 -58.32 42.81
N LEU A 56 38.47 -57.57 43.54
CA LEU A 56 37.73 -56.42 43.04
C LEU A 56 38.70 -55.24 42.85
N GLU A 57 39.03 -54.92 41.60
CA GLU A 57 39.09 -53.51 41.21
C GLU A 57 37.76 -53.16 40.54
N SER A 58 37.09 -52.13 41.05
CA SER A 58 35.81 -51.67 40.53
C SER A 58 35.94 -51.14 39.09
N VAL A 59 34.89 -51.35 38.30
CA VAL A 59 34.69 -50.83 36.94
C VAL A 59 34.97 -49.31 36.85
N ASP A 60 34.84 -48.58 37.96
CA ASP A 60 35.15 -47.15 38.10
C ASP A 60 36.64 -46.78 37.89
N LYS A 61 37.58 -47.71 38.10
CA LYS A 61 39.01 -47.46 37.89
C LYS A 61 39.45 -47.65 36.44
N VAL A 62 38.77 -48.52 35.69
CA VAL A 62 39.05 -48.71 34.25
C VAL A 62 38.49 -47.54 33.45
N LYS A 63 37.34 -46.96 33.86
CA LYS A 63 36.84 -45.68 33.31
C LYS A 63 37.83 -44.51 33.47
N LYS A 64 38.75 -44.55 34.45
CA LYS A 64 39.64 -43.41 34.79
C LYS A 64 41.05 -43.48 34.21
N SER A 65 41.51 -44.61 33.65
CA SER A 65 42.95 -44.80 33.39
C SER A 65 43.41 -44.68 31.93
N LYS A 66 42.53 -44.41 30.95
CA LYS A 66 42.99 -44.22 29.54
C LYS A 66 42.37 -43.12 28.69
N LEU A 67 41.55 -42.21 29.23
CA LEU A 67 41.13 -41.01 28.50
C LEU A 67 41.31 -39.78 29.40
N LYS A 68 42.41 -39.05 29.19
CA LYS A 68 42.58 -37.69 29.69
C LYS A 68 41.68 -36.78 28.87
N ILE A 69 40.43 -36.59 29.29
CA ILE A 69 39.63 -35.44 28.87
C ILE A 69 39.07 -34.82 30.16
N SER A 70 39.15 -33.49 30.20
CA SER A 70 38.72 -32.63 31.29
C SER A 70 37.36 -33.04 31.85
N LYS A 71 37.23 -33.00 33.19
CA LYS A 71 35.92 -32.92 33.83
C LYS A 71 35.20 -31.66 33.34
N SER A 72 34.41 -31.79 32.28
CA SER A 72 33.27 -30.91 32.01
C SER A 72 32.17 -31.36 32.97
N SER A 73 31.69 -30.42 33.78
CA SER A 73 30.59 -30.63 34.72
C SER A 73 29.28 -30.77 33.96
N VAL A 74 29.00 -31.97 33.44
CA VAL A 74 27.68 -32.27 32.89
C VAL A 74 26.73 -32.47 34.06
N ARG A 75 25.78 -31.54 34.22
CA ARG A 75 24.63 -31.69 35.11
C ARG A 75 23.93 -32.98 34.70
N ASP A 76 23.52 -33.80 35.68
CA ASP A 76 22.37 -34.69 35.51
C ASP A 76 21.21 -33.81 35.01
N SER A 77 21.06 -33.71 33.69
CA SER A 77 19.98 -32.96 33.06
C SER A 77 18.89 -33.97 32.75
N GLU A 78 17.69 -33.72 33.26
CA GLU A 78 16.51 -34.44 32.79
C GLU A 78 16.47 -34.31 31.27
N LEU A 79 16.57 -35.44 30.57
CA LEU A 79 16.37 -35.51 29.13
C LEU A 79 15.03 -34.87 28.80
N ILE A 80 15.01 -33.91 27.88
CA ILE A 80 13.78 -33.27 27.45
C ILE A 80 13.00 -34.28 26.61
N PRO A 81 11.70 -34.51 26.87
CA PRO A 81 10.90 -35.38 26.02
C PRO A 81 10.86 -34.85 24.58
N ILE A 82 11.21 -35.70 23.61
CA ILE A 82 11.05 -35.42 22.19
C ILE A 82 9.83 -36.17 21.67
N ASP A 83 8.99 -35.47 20.88
CA ASP A 83 7.91 -36.11 20.14
C ASP A 83 8.47 -36.74 18.85
N ASP A 84 8.67 -38.05 18.90
CA ASP A 84 9.10 -38.88 17.77
C ASP A 84 7.91 -39.64 17.12
N GLY A 85 6.67 -39.29 17.51
CA GLY A 85 5.45 -39.93 17.02
C GLY A 85 5.16 -41.32 17.60
N ILE A 86 5.93 -41.79 18.61
CA ILE A 86 5.64 -43.00 19.37
C ILE A 86 5.35 -42.59 20.83
N ASP A 87 4.18 -42.96 21.34
CA ASP A 87 3.70 -42.52 22.67
C ASP A 87 3.82 -43.58 23.78
N ASN A 88 4.17 -44.82 23.41
CA ASN A 88 4.18 -46.00 24.28
C ASN A 88 5.59 -46.48 24.65
N TRP A 89 6.53 -45.56 24.81
CA TRP A 89 7.92 -45.89 25.15
C TRP A 89 8.07 -46.48 26.55
N GLU A 90 8.71 -47.65 26.61
CA GLU A 90 9.06 -48.35 27.84
C GLU A 90 10.59 -48.49 27.97
N PRO A 91 11.21 -48.05 29.09
CA PRO A 91 12.64 -48.16 29.28
C PRO A 91 13.07 -49.63 29.43
N VAL A 92 14.19 -49.99 28.80
CA VAL A 92 14.78 -51.34 28.86
C VAL A 92 16.26 -51.28 29.24
N ALA A 93 16.73 -52.28 30.00
CA ALA A 93 18.11 -52.32 30.49
C ALA A 93 19.16 -52.51 29.37
N GLN A 94 18.76 -53.16 28.28
CA GLN A 94 19.54 -53.33 27.06
C GLN A 94 18.60 -53.24 25.87
N THR A 95 19.12 -52.81 24.72
CA THR A 95 18.34 -52.79 23.48
C THR A 95 17.88 -54.20 23.11
N GLU A 96 16.66 -54.30 22.59
CA GLU A 96 16.12 -55.54 22.08
C GLU A 96 16.39 -55.70 20.58
N VAL A 97 16.00 -56.83 20.03
CA VAL A 97 15.97 -57.07 18.58
C VAL A 97 14.54 -56.93 18.08
N GLY A 98 14.33 -56.04 17.13
CA GLY A 98 13.14 -55.97 16.30
C GLY A 98 13.27 -56.89 15.09
N SER A 99 12.13 -57.32 14.53
CA SER A 99 12.09 -58.35 13.48
C SER A 99 10.88 -58.15 12.58
N LEU A 100 11.09 -58.18 11.27
CA LEU A 100 10.07 -58.17 10.22
C LEU A 100 10.17 -59.46 9.41
N SER A 101 9.05 -60.13 9.12
CA SER A 101 9.09 -61.27 8.20
C SER A 101 9.31 -60.78 6.77
N VAL A 102 10.27 -61.39 6.07
CA VAL A 102 10.58 -61.09 4.66
C VAL A 102 10.54 -62.33 3.79
N GLY A 103 10.02 -63.44 4.30
CA GLY A 103 9.97 -64.73 3.61
C GLY A 103 9.67 -65.89 4.55
N VAL A 104 9.69 -67.10 4.02
CA VAL A 104 9.48 -68.32 4.82
C VAL A 104 10.71 -68.54 5.71
N ASN A 105 10.52 -68.45 7.03
CA ASN A 105 11.60 -68.54 8.04
C ASN A 105 12.74 -67.53 7.84
N GLN A 106 12.45 -66.42 7.18
CA GLN A 106 13.38 -65.32 6.91
C GLN A 106 12.86 -64.05 7.53
N SER A 107 13.73 -63.33 8.23
CA SER A 107 13.36 -62.06 8.86
C SER A 107 14.44 -61.00 8.72
N LEU A 108 14.02 -59.76 8.44
CA LEU A 108 14.84 -58.57 8.54
C LEU A 108 14.84 -58.12 10.00
N LYS A 109 16.02 -58.11 10.62
CA LYS A 109 16.21 -57.77 12.03
C LYS A 109 16.97 -56.46 12.19
N TYR A 110 16.67 -55.76 13.27
CA TYR A 110 17.26 -54.47 13.59
C TYR A 110 17.43 -54.31 15.11
N THR A 111 18.52 -53.66 15.52
CA THR A 111 18.85 -53.44 16.93
C THR A 111 19.94 -52.36 17.06
N PHE A 112 20.17 -51.86 18.27
CA PHE A 112 21.36 -51.06 18.61
C PHE A 112 22.53 -51.90 19.15
N ALA A 113 22.35 -53.23 19.25
CA ALA A 113 23.36 -54.19 19.71
C ALA A 113 24.05 -54.90 18.54
N ASN A 114 24.93 -55.85 18.84
CA ASN A 114 25.39 -56.83 17.87
C ASN A 114 24.22 -57.72 17.39
N SER A 115 24.38 -58.36 16.24
CA SER A 115 23.35 -59.26 15.68
C SER A 115 23.12 -60.53 16.51
N ASP A 116 24.04 -60.86 17.42
CA ASP A 116 23.88 -61.91 18.44
C ASP A 116 23.15 -61.41 19.71
N GLY A 117 22.72 -60.15 19.72
CA GLY A 117 22.05 -59.47 20.84
C GLY A 117 23.00 -58.92 21.91
N SER A 118 24.32 -59.10 21.78
CA SER A 118 25.27 -58.64 22.79
C SER A 118 25.60 -57.14 22.65
N VAL A 119 25.75 -56.44 23.78
CA VAL A 119 26.26 -55.06 23.85
C VAL A 119 27.76 -55.11 24.19
N ARG A 120 28.54 -55.72 23.30
CA ARG A 120 29.98 -55.99 23.52
C ARG A 120 30.79 -55.54 22.32
N GLN A 121 31.97 -54.99 22.57
CA GLN A 121 32.90 -54.67 21.48
C GLN A 121 34.34 -54.93 21.89
N ARG A 122 35.25 -54.95 20.90
CA ARG A 122 36.69 -54.94 21.18
C ARG A 122 37.16 -53.49 21.32
N VAL A 123 37.95 -53.19 22.35
CA VAL A 123 38.64 -51.91 22.53
C VAL A 123 40.10 -52.20 22.83
N GLY A 124 41.03 -51.68 22.03
CA GLY A 124 42.46 -51.99 22.15
C GLY A 124 42.77 -53.50 22.20
N GLY A 125 42.04 -54.30 21.41
CA GLY A 125 42.18 -55.76 21.32
C GLY A 125 41.46 -56.59 22.40
N LYS A 126 40.95 -55.96 23.47
CA LYS A 126 40.22 -56.65 24.57
C LYS A 126 38.71 -56.55 24.37
N LEU A 127 37.98 -57.62 24.70
CA LEU A 127 36.52 -57.61 24.72
C LEU A 127 36.03 -56.86 25.96
N VAL A 128 35.10 -55.92 25.79
CA VAL A 128 34.48 -55.15 26.87
C VAL A 128 32.96 -55.23 26.78
N ASP A 129 32.28 -55.27 27.93
CA ASP A 129 30.82 -55.24 28.06
C ASP A 129 30.26 -53.82 27.89
N TYR A 130 30.62 -53.19 26.76
CA TYR A 130 30.17 -51.85 26.38
C TYR A 130 30.22 -51.72 24.86
N MET A 131 29.22 -51.08 24.28
CA MET A 131 29.14 -50.72 22.86
C MET A 131 28.36 -49.40 22.75
N ALA A 132 28.75 -48.49 21.86
CA ALA A 132 27.93 -47.32 21.57
C ALA A 132 26.62 -47.73 20.87
N PRO A 133 25.48 -47.03 21.07
CA PRO A 133 24.24 -47.38 20.39
C PRO A 133 24.38 -47.08 18.90
N LYS A 134 24.53 -48.12 18.08
CA LYS A 134 24.75 -48.00 16.64
C LYS A 134 23.70 -48.77 15.86
N TYR A 135 23.23 -48.24 14.74
CA TYR A 135 22.22 -48.91 13.92
C TYR A 135 22.77 -50.22 13.37
N ASN A 136 22.16 -51.35 13.72
CA ASN A 136 22.55 -52.66 13.20
C ASN A 136 21.35 -53.33 12.54
N ILE A 137 21.52 -53.74 11.28
CA ILE A 137 20.46 -54.30 10.45
C ILE A 137 21.02 -55.51 9.69
N TYR A 138 20.26 -56.60 9.67
CA TYR A 138 20.70 -57.88 9.13
C TYR A 138 19.50 -58.78 8.80
N ILE A 139 19.68 -59.76 7.91
CA ILE A 139 18.72 -60.84 7.72
C ILE A 139 19.10 -62.01 8.62
N ASP A 140 18.11 -62.59 9.28
CA ASP A 140 18.18 -63.96 9.80
C ASP A 140 17.48 -64.89 8.79
N ASP A 141 18.29 -65.66 8.07
CA ASP A 141 17.86 -66.69 7.13
C ASP A 141 18.04 -68.06 7.79
N ASN A 142 16.97 -68.55 8.42
CA ASN A 142 16.96 -69.86 9.08
C ASN A 142 18.14 -70.09 10.05
N GLY A 143 18.48 -69.08 10.84
CA GLY A 143 19.58 -69.09 11.81
C GLY A 143 20.93 -68.61 11.25
N LYS A 144 21.07 -68.42 9.93
CA LYS A 144 22.24 -67.75 9.35
C LYS A 144 22.02 -66.24 9.39
N VAL A 145 22.96 -65.52 10.02
CA VAL A 145 22.95 -64.06 10.04
C VAL A 145 23.66 -63.53 8.80
N ILE A 146 23.00 -62.65 8.06
CA ILE A 146 23.54 -61.90 6.92
C ILE A 146 23.59 -60.43 7.32
N GLY A 147 24.78 -59.88 7.56
CA GLY A 147 24.96 -58.47 7.93
C GLY A 147 24.73 -57.53 6.75
N ALA A 148 24.15 -56.35 7.02
CA ALA A 148 24.22 -55.20 6.10
C ALA A 148 25.49 -54.36 6.32
N PHE A 149 26.14 -54.52 7.47
CA PHE A 149 27.26 -53.69 7.91
C PHE A 149 28.40 -54.53 8.47
N ILE A 150 29.62 -54.20 8.06
CA ILE A 150 30.85 -54.84 8.54
C ILE A 150 30.94 -54.81 10.06
N ASN A 151 31.34 -55.93 10.65
CA ASN A 151 31.41 -56.16 12.10
C ASN A 151 30.04 -56.07 12.79
N HIS A 152 28.96 -56.53 12.15
CA HIS A 152 27.62 -56.64 12.75
C HIS A 152 27.57 -57.49 14.04
N GLN A 153 28.56 -58.35 14.29
CA GLN A 153 28.74 -59.10 15.55
C GLN A 153 29.84 -58.53 16.48
N GLY A 154 30.58 -57.52 16.02
CA GLY A 154 31.84 -57.05 16.63
C GLY A 154 31.82 -55.60 17.09
N GLY A 155 30.64 -55.01 17.29
CA GLY A 155 30.45 -53.64 17.76
C GLY A 155 30.47 -52.57 16.66
N LEU A 156 30.34 -52.95 15.38
CA LEU A 156 30.25 -52.00 14.25
C LEU A 156 31.37 -50.93 14.27
N ARG A 157 32.61 -51.33 14.58
CA ARG A 157 33.72 -50.40 14.88
C ARG A 157 34.09 -49.45 13.73
N SER A 158 33.79 -49.84 12.49
CA SER A 158 34.03 -49.10 11.25
C SER A 158 32.87 -48.21 10.79
N SER A 159 31.74 -48.24 11.51
CA SER A 159 30.52 -47.47 11.22
C SER A 159 30.34 -46.37 12.26
N TYR A 160 30.15 -45.12 11.81
CA TYR A 160 30.11 -43.94 12.68
C TYR A 160 28.72 -43.34 12.82
N ASP A 161 27.78 -43.80 12.01
CA ASP A 161 26.37 -43.40 12.01
C ASP A 161 26.26 -41.89 11.78
N TYR A 162 25.44 -41.19 12.56
CA TYR A 162 25.32 -39.74 12.47
C TYR A 162 26.49 -39.03 13.18
N SER A 163 27.05 -38.04 12.50
CA SER A 163 28.13 -37.15 12.95
C SER A 163 27.75 -35.68 12.73
N LEU A 164 28.36 -34.76 13.47
CA LEU A 164 28.24 -33.32 13.27
C LEU A 164 29.51 -32.68 12.74
N ILE A 165 29.36 -31.89 11.68
CA ILE A 165 30.42 -31.05 11.12
C ILE A 165 30.22 -29.65 11.64
N ILE A 166 31.15 -29.17 12.47
CA ILE A 166 31.03 -27.90 13.20
C ILE A 166 31.94 -26.79 12.66
N ASN A 167 32.69 -27.05 11.56
CA ASN A 167 33.57 -26.06 10.93
C ASN A 167 33.17 -25.83 9.46
N LYS A 168 32.85 -24.57 9.11
CA LYS A 168 32.53 -24.17 7.72
C LYS A 168 33.75 -24.14 6.80
N SER A 169 34.93 -23.85 7.34
CA SER A 169 36.19 -23.81 6.60
C SER A 169 37.02 -25.05 6.91
N VAL A 170 37.05 -26.02 6.00
CA VAL A 170 37.86 -27.24 6.13
C VAL A 170 39.07 -27.17 5.20
N SER A 171 40.27 -26.98 5.77
CA SER A 171 41.54 -27.22 5.08
C SER A 171 41.97 -28.70 5.14
N THR A 172 41.39 -29.47 6.07
CA THR A 172 41.57 -30.92 6.25
C THR A 172 40.25 -31.57 6.64
N LEU A 173 40.04 -32.83 6.24
CA LEU A 173 38.82 -33.57 6.58
C LEU A 173 38.74 -33.87 8.09
N PRO A 174 37.56 -33.70 8.72
CA PRO A 174 37.37 -34.09 10.11
C PRO A 174 37.41 -35.62 10.23
N ILE A 175 37.95 -36.10 11.35
CA ILE A 175 37.94 -37.51 11.69
C ILE A 175 36.51 -37.87 12.14
N LEU A 176 35.89 -38.85 11.48
CA LEU A 176 34.47 -39.17 11.74
C LEU A 176 34.21 -39.66 13.16
N LYS A 177 35.20 -40.31 13.80
CA LYS A 177 35.15 -40.73 15.20
C LYS A 177 34.91 -39.54 16.15
N ASP A 178 35.65 -38.45 15.94
CA ASP A 178 35.66 -37.29 16.84
C ASP A 178 34.35 -36.48 16.71
N THR A 179 33.63 -36.68 15.62
CA THR A 179 32.38 -35.97 15.30
C THR A 179 31.15 -36.86 15.39
N SER A 180 31.32 -38.16 15.61
CA SER A 180 30.22 -39.15 15.69
C SER A 180 29.41 -38.98 16.97
N LEU A 181 28.11 -38.79 16.82
CA LEU A 181 27.19 -38.60 17.93
C LEU A 181 27.05 -39.89 18.74
N SER A 182 26.97 -41.05 18.09
CA SER A 182 26.88 -42.35 18.77
C SER A 182 28.18 -42.66 19.52
N PHE A 183 29.34 -42.41 18.91
CA PHE A 183 30.64 -42.70 19.54
C PHE A 183 30.89 -41.83 20.77
N ASN A 184 30.49 -40.56 20.73
CA ASN A 184 30.66 -39.59 21.81
C ASN A 184 29.47 -39.56 22.79
N MET A 185 28.51 -40.47 22.67
CA MET A 185 27.39 -40.63 23.60
C MET A 185 27.79 -41.63 24.70
N ILE A 186 28.37 -41.12 25.79
CA ILE A 186 28.95 -41.94 26.87
C ILE A 186 27.88 -42.54 27.79
N ASP A 187 26.83 -41.77 28.08
CA ASP A 187 25.70 -42.19 28.93
C ASP A 187 24.40 -42.11 28.11
N TYR A 188 23.73 -43.25 27.96
CA TYR A 188 22.52 -43.39 27.17
C TYR A 188 21.55 -44.41 27.79
N LYS A 189 20.29 -44.34 27.37
CA LYS A 189 19.20 -45.24 27.77
C LYS A 189 18.54 -45.85 26.54
N PHE A 190 18.09 -47.09 26.68
CA PHE A 190 17.31 -47.77 25.65
C PHE A 190 15.83 -47.79 26.00
N TYR A 191 15.00 -47.71 24.97
CA TYR A 191 13.56 -47.82 25.06
C TYR A 191 13.04 -48.75 23.97
N ARG A 192 11.94 -49.43 24.31
CA ARG A 192 11.12 -50.21 23.39
C ARG A 192 9.75 -49.54 23.28
N GLY A 193 9.26 -49.39 22.06
CA GLY A 193 7.90 -48.95 21.76
C GLY A 193 7.29 -49.85 20.69
N TYR A 194 6.09 -49.50 20.26
CA TYR A 194 5.39 -50.18 19.18
C TYR A 194 4.68 -49.18 18.29
N ASP A 195 4.74 -49.40 16.98
CA ASP A 195 3.93 -48.63 16.05
C ASP A 195 2.45 -49.03 16.10
N GLN A 196 1.64 -48.33 15.32
CA GLN A 196 0.20 -48.56 15.19
C GLN A 196 -0.20 -49.98 14.72
N THR A 197 0.74 -50.75 14.16
CA THR A 197 0.51 -52.14 13.73
C THR A 197 0.98 -53.17 14.76
N GLY A 198 1.51 -52.71 15.90
CA GLY A 198 2.11 -53.55 16.94
C GLY A 198 3.53 -53.99 16.61
N GLN A 199 4.16 -53.43 15.58
CA GLN A 199 5.53 -53.74 15.23
C GLN A 199 6.49 -52.95 16.14
N LYS A 200 7.55 -53.62 16.60
CA LYS A 200 8.49 -53.07 17.59
C LYS A 200 9.25 -51.86 17.04
N VAL A 201 9.37 -50.80 17.82
CA VAL A 201 10.23 -49.64 17.53
C VAL A 201 11.28 -49.56 18.63
N LEU A 202 12.53 -49.25 18.28
CA LEU A 202 13.63 -49.18 19.24
C LEU A 202 14.17 -47.75 19.30
N LYS A 203 14.46 -47.27 20.51
CA LYS A 203 15.09 -45.96 20.73
C LYS A 203 16.32 -46.07 21.63
N ALA A 204 17.36 -45.31 21.29
CA ALA A 204 18.49 -45.00 22.15
C ALA A 204 18.57 -43.48 22.32
N VAL A 205 18.58 -43.00 23.57
CA VAL A 205 18.64 -41.56 23.88
C VAL A 205 19.74 -41.26 24.87
N GLY A 206 20.46 -40.16 24.63
CA GLY A 206 21.50 -39.69 25.52
C GLY A 206 21.97 -38.29 25.16
N THR A 207 22.98 -37.83 25.89
CA THR A 207 23.66 -36.56 25.61
C THR A 207 25.02 -36.82 25.02
N THR A 208 25.45 -35.95 24.11
CA THR A 208 26.77 -36.00 23.48
C THR A 208 27.39 -34.62 23.47
N ALA A 209 28.72 -34.58 23.54
CA ALA A 209 29.51 -33.38 23.46
C ALA A 209 30.44 -33.50 22.24
N ILE A 210 30.34 -32.55 21.31
CA ILE A 210 31.15 -32.51 20.09
C ILE A 210 32.07 -31.28 20.17
N SER A 211 33.35 -31.49 19.93
CA SER A 211 34.35 -30.42 19.93
C SER A 211 35.41 -30.68 18.87
N ASN A 212 36.18 -29.65 18.53
CA ASN A 212 37.45 -29.82 17.85
C ASN A 212 38.44 -28.74 18.31
N TRP A 213 39.61 -28.67 17.68
CA TRP A 213 40.66 -27.72 18.08
C TRP A 213 40.33 -26.24 17.78
N GLN A 214 39.35 -25.95 16.92
CA GLN A 214 38.93 -24.60 16.54
C GLN A 214 37.61 -24.15 17.18
N VAL A 215 36.74 -25.10 17.52
CA VAL A 215 35.38 -24.83 18.00
C VAL A 215 35.23 -25.39 19.41
N PRO A 216 34.78 -24.57 20.38
CA PRO A 216 34.50 -25.02 21.74
C PRO A 216 33.55 -26.23 21.78
N GLU A 217 33.58 -26.96 22.89
CA GLU A 217 32.66 -28.07 23.14
C GLU A 217 31.19 -27.61 23.08
N GLN A 218 30.42 -28.29 22.23
CA GLN A 218 28.99 -28.07 22.02
C GLN A 218 28.21 -29.29 22.52
N HIS A 219 27.10 -29.07 23.24
CA HIS A 219 26.33 -30.13 23.88
C HIS A 219 24.98 -30.34 23.19
N TYR A 220 24.66 -31.60 22.92
CA TYR A 220 23.42 -31.99 22.27
C TYR A 220 22.75 -33.14 23.01
N GLN A 221 21.42 -33.13 23.08
CA GLN A 221 20.63 -34.32 23.34
C GLN A 221 20.24 -34.95 22.00
N VAL A 222 20.41 -36.27 21.90
CA VAL A 222 20.16 -37.03 20.68
C VAL A 222 19.30 -38.25 20.97
N GLU A 223 18.29 -38.48 20.14
CA GLU A 223 17.49 -39.71 20.08
C GLU A 223 17.72 -40.40 18.75
N PHE A 224 18.24 -41.63 18.80
CA PHE A 224 18.31 -42.53 17.65
C PHE A 224 17.11 -43.45 17.69
N VAL A 225 16.38 -43.57 16.57
CA VAL A 225 15.20 -44.42 16.45
C VAL A 225 15.37 -45.38 15.26
N LEU A 226 15.11 -46.67 15.51
CA LEU A 226 14.96 -47.69 14.48
C LEU A 226 13.49 -48.03 14.34
N ARG A 227 12.90 -47.61 13.23
CA ARG A 227 11.48 -47.81 12.93
C ARG A 227 11.30 -48.63 11.66
N PRO A 228 10.64 -49.79 11.71
CA PRO A 228 10.30 -50.52 10.50
C PRO A 228 9.26 -49.76 9.68
N MET A 229 9.39 -49.78 8.36
CA MET A 229 8.34 -49.31 7.47
C MET A 229 7.23 -50.36 7.40
N ILE A 230 6.00 -49.95 7.70
CA ILE A 230 4.83 -50.82 7.66
C ILE A 230 4.72 -51.48 6.28
N GLY A 231 4.58 -52.81 6.27
CA GLY A 231 4.39 -53.61 5.06
C GLY A 231 5.62 -53.74 4.15
N ARG A 232 6.81 -53.27 4.58
CA ARG A 232 8.01 -53.22 3.73
C ARG A 232 9.24 -53.77 4.45
N ALA A 233 10.13 -54.42 3.70
CA ALA A 233 11.43 -54.89 4.20
C ALA A 233 12.45 -53.74 4.33
N VAL A 234 12.07 -52.67 5.02
CA VAL A 234 12.85 -51.42 5.15
C VAL A 234 12.80 -50.93 6.59
N ILE A 235 13.94 -50.47 7.09
CA ILE A 235 14.10 -49.87 8.40
C ILE A 235 14.53 -48.41 8.23
N GLN A 236 13.79 -47.51 8.87
CA GLN A 236 14.12 -46.10 9.01
C GLN A 236 15.19 -45.96 10.09
N GLN A 237 16.29 -45.27 9.76
CA GLN A 237 17.34 -44.90 10.70
C GLN A 237 17.20 -43.40 10.99
N GLU A 238 16.46 -43.07 12.05
CA GLU A 238 16.08 -41.70 12.39
C GLU A 238 16.97 -41.13 13.49
N MET A 239 17.32 -39.85 13.38
CA MET A 239 17.94 -39.08 14.45
C MET A 239 17.11 -37.84 14.75
N TYR A 240 16.75 -37.68 16.02
CA TYR A 240 16.25 -36.43 16.57
C TYR A 240 17.36 -35.79 17.40
N ILE A 241 17.60 -34.49 17.23
CA ILE A 241 18.67 -33.78 17.90
C ILE A 241 18.19 -32.41 18.37
N THR A 242 18.58 -32.02 19.58
CA THR A 242 18.36 -30.66 20.11
C THR A 242 19.64 -30.13 20.71
N ASN A 243 19.89 -28.84 20.51
CA ASN A 243 20.98 -28.12 21.18
C ASN A 243 20.63 -27.92 22.66
N SER A 244 21.53 -28.38 23.53
CA SER A 244 21.39 -28.32 24.98
C SER A 244 22.10 -27.11 25.61
N ASP A 245 22.86 -26.35 24.84
CA ASP A 245 23.51 -25.12 25.28
C ASP A 245 22.54 -23.92 25.23
N SER A 246 22.93 -22.81 25.87
CA SER A 246 22.14 -21.57 25.87
C SER A 246 22.31 -20.71 24.61
N GLN A 247 23.28 -21.04 23.76
CA GLN A 247 23.61 -20.31 22.53
C GLN A 247 23.37 -21.22 21.33
N ALA A 248 22.95 -20.63 20.21
CA ALA A 248 22.77 -21.37 18.96
C ALA A 248 24.12 -21.79 18.35
N HIS A 249 24.15 -22.96 17.71
CA HIS A 249 25.34 -23.50 17.06
C HIS A 249 25.09 -23.79 15.59
N ASP A 250 26.03 -23.42 14.74
CA ASP A 250 26.04 -23.86 13.34
C ASP A 250 26.70 -25.23 13.24
N ALA A 251 25.98 -26.21 12.69
CA ALA A 251 26.52 -27.54 12.39
C ALA A 251 25.83 -28.12 11.15
N ALA A 252 26.48 -29.08 10.49
CA ALA A 252 25.87 -29.88 9.44
C ALA A 252 25.91 -31.37 9.80
N VAL A 253 24.86 -32.11 9.41
CA VAL A 253 24.77 -33.54 9.69
C VAL A 253 25.48 -34.33 8.60
N PHE A 254 26.25 -35.32 9.03
CA PHE A 254 26.93 -36.28 8.17
C PHE A 254 26.57 -37.69 8.61
N PHE A 255 26.42 -38.63 7.68
CA PHE A 255 26.19 -40.04 8.01
C PHE A 255 27.17 -40.92 7.25
N ALA A 256 27.73 -41.96 7.89
CA ALA A 256 28.49 -42.99 7.18
C ALA A 256 28.43 -44.39 7.80
N LYS A 257 28.28 -45.38 6.93
CA LYS A 257 28.29 -46.81 7.23
C LYS A 257 29.28 -47.55 6.33
N TYR A 258 29.87 -48.62 6.88
CA TYR A 258 30.68 -49.55 6.10
C TYR A 258 29.86 -50.80 5.80
N LEU A 259 29.67 -51.10 4.52
CA LEU A 259 28.70 -52.08 4.04
C LEU A 259 29.31 -53.47 3.84
N GLU A 260 28.49 -54.49 3.98
CA GLU A 260 28.74 -55.85 3.49
C GLU A 260 27.41 -56.50 3.07
N LEU A 261 27.50 -57.58 2.30
CA LEU A 261 26.34 -58.41 1.99
C LEU A 261 26.80 -59.85 1.80
N ASP A 262 26.16 -60.79 2.51
CA ASP A 262 26.48 -62.23 2.48
C ASP A 262 27.96 -62.53 2.72
N ASP A 263 28.54 -61.92 3.77
CA ASP A 263 29.95 -62.02 4.16
C ASP A 263 30.94 -61.52 3.08
N ASN A 264 30.44 -60.81 2.06
CA ASN A 264 31.24 -60.19 1.02
C ASN A 264 31.24 -58.66 1.17
N GLN A 265 32.44 -58.09 1.33
CA GLN A 265 32.67 -56.63 1.37
C GLN A 265 33.04 -56.04 0.01
N TYR A 266 33.22 -56.90 -0.99
CA TYR A 266 33.56 -56.57 -2.36
C TYR A 266 32.36 -56.89 -3.24
N VAL A 267 31.25 -56.20 -3.00
CA VAL A 267 30.02 -56.34 -3.82
C VAL A 267 29.91 -55.16 -4.76
N HIS A 268 29.37 -55.39 -5.96
CA HIS A 268 29.07 -54.31 -6.87
C HIS A 268 27.89 -53.48 -6.37
N HIS A 269 28.06 -52.16 -6.48
CA HIS A 269 27.04 -51.18 -6.13
C HIS A 269 26.43 -50.61 -7.40
N TYR A 270 25.18 -50.21 -7.30
CA TYR A 270 24.37 -49.73 -8.41
C TYR A 270 23.57 -48.51 -7.95
N ALA A 271 23.35 -47.57 -8.87
CA ALA A 271 22.44 -46.46 -8.63
C ALA A 271 20.99 -46.97 -8.65
N GLN A 272 20.18 -46.47 -7.72
CA GLN A 272 18.74 -46.40 -7.94
C GLN A 272 18.47 -45.17 -8.82
N GLY A 273 17.62 -45.32 -9.83
CA GLY A 273 17.23 -44.24 -10.74
C GLY A 273 16.50 -43.10 -10.01
N ASN A 274 16.31 -41.98 -10.71
CA ASN A 274 15.62 -40.79 -10.19
C ASN A 274 16.23 -40.21 -8.90
N ASN A 275 17.54 -40.43 -8.69
CA ASN A 275 18.27 -40.07 -7.47
C ASN A 275 17.67 -40.66 -6.18
N ALA A 276 17.00 -41.81 -6.26
CA ALA A 276 16.35 -42.43 -5.11
C ALA A 276 17.36 -42.98 -4.08
N GLY A 277 18.56 -43.37 -4.53
CA GLY A 277 19.63 -43.86 -3.67
C GLY A 277 20.54 -44.88 -4.34
N LEU A 278 20.92 -45.91 -3.58
CA LEU A 278 21.94 -46.90 -3.95
C LEU A 278 21.48 -48.32 -3.63
N TYR A 279 22.04 -49.32 -4.28
CA TYR A 279 21.89 -50.71 -3.86
C TYR A 279 23.10 -51.56 -4.21
N MET A 280 23.23 -52.71 -3.53
CA MET A 280 24.16 -53.78 -3.84
C MET A 280 23.42 -55.11 -3.78
N GLN A 281 23.86 -56.07 -4.57
CA GLN A 281 23.18 -57.35 -4.69
C GLN A 281 24.18 -58.49 -4.89
N GLU A 282 23.84 -59.62 -4.29
CA GLU A 282 24.49 -60.91 -4.44
C GLU A 282 23.49 -61.92 -5.02
N GLU A 283 23.87 -63.20 -5.15
CA GLU A 283 23.01 -64.23 -5.75
C GLU A 283 21.62 -64.32 -5.07
N LYS A 284 21.58 -64.20 -3.74
CA LYS A 284 20.41 -64.46 -2.89
C LYS A 284 19.78 -63.24 -2.24
N TYR A 285 20.54 -62.15 -2.08
CA TYR A 285 20.15 -60.99 -1.28
C TYR A 285 20.39 -59.69 -2.02
N LYS A 286 19.58 -58.69 -1.71
CA LYS A 286 19.75 -57.30 -2.13
C LYS A 286 19.70 -56.40 -0.90
N LEU A 287 20.66 -55.50 -0.79
CA LEU A 287 20.73 -54.43 0.20
C LEU A 287 20.58 -53.11 -0.54
N PHE A 288 19.66 -52.26 -0.11
CA PHE A 288 19.37 -50.99 -0.75
C PHE A 288 19.22 -49.88 0.29
N MET A 289 19.68 -48.70 -0.07
CA MET A 289 19.68 -47.52 0.79
C MET A 289 18.93 -46.40 0.05
N ASN A 290 17.91 -45.85 0.70
CA ASN A 290 17.03 -44.85 0.12
C ASN A 290 17.32 -43.48 0.74
N MET A 291 17.49 -42.49 -0.14
CA MET A 291 17.90 -41.12 0.20
C MET A 291 16.75 -40.14 0.02
N LYS A 292 15.87 -40.39 -0.95
CA LYS A 292 14.71 -39.55 -1.24
C LYS A 292 13.57 -39.86 -0.28
N VAL A 293 13.78 -39.54 0.99
CA VAL A 293 12.85 -39.77 2.11
C VAL A 293 12.59 -38.45 2.84
N PRO A 294 11.51 -38.33 3.65
CA PRO A 294 11.26 -37.13 4.45
C PRO A 294 12.44 -36.79 5.36
N HIS A 295 12.90 -35.54 5.32
CA HIS A 295 14.13 -35.06 5.99
C HIS A 295 15.37 -35.89 5.64
N GLY A 296 15.38 -36.47 4.45
CA GLY A 296 16.48 -37.21 3.85
C GLY A 296 17.68 -36.31 3.51
N PRO A 297 18.82 -36.91 3.17
CA PRO A 297 20.04 -36.17 2.88
C PRO A 297 19.95 -35.37 1.59
N ALA A 298 20.65 -34.24 1.57
CA ALA A 298 20.77 -33.40 0.38
C ALA A 298 21.80 -33.97 -0.62
N HIS A 299 22.83 -34.64 -0.10
CA HIS A 299 23.88 -35.26 -0.90
C HIS A 299 24.18 -36.66 -0.40
N TYR A 300 24.44 -37.59 -1.31
CA TYR A 300 24.82 -38.96 -0.96
C TYR A 300 25.93 -39.47 -1.86
N SER A 301 26.74 -40.40 -1.35
CA SER A 301 27.81 -40.98 -2.14
C SER A 301 28.20 -42.40 -1.72
N LEU A 302 29.04 -43.01 -2.55
CA LEU A 302 29.66 -44.30 -2.37
C LEU A 302 31.18 -44.14 -2.12
N PRO A 303 31.59 -43.81 -0.89
CA PRO A 303 33.01 -43.69 -0.55
C PRO A 303 33.77 -45.03 -0.59
N VAL A 304 35.05 -44.97 -0.94
CA VAL A 304 36.00 -46.07 -0.72
C VAL A 304 36.45 -46.06 0.72
N TYR A 305 36.28 -47.17 1.44
CA TYR A 305 36.85 -47.33 2.77
C TYR A 305 38.39 -47.27 2.71
N SER A 306 38.99 -46.31 3.44
CA SER A 306 40.44 -46.13 3.55
C SER A 306 40.86 -46.07 5.02
N PHE A 307 41.86 -46.90 5.40
CA PHE A 307 42.40 -46.97 6.76
C PHE A 307 43.52 -45.93 6.97
N ASN A 308 43.45 -45.17 8.06
CA ASN A 308 44.62 -44.58 8.71
C ASN A 308 44.73 -45.19 10.12
N HIS A 309 45.85 -45.86 10.39
CA HIS A 309 46.11 -46.41 11.72
C HIS A 309 46.59 -45.31 12.68
N GLY A 310 45.82 -45.03 13.73
CA GLY A 310 46.31 -44.31 14.91
C GLY A 310 47.09 -45.23 15.85
N GLU A 311 47.89 -44.64 16.77
CA GLU A 311 48.74 -45.37 17.74
C GLU A 311 47.95 -46.29 18.70
N ASP A 312 46.63 -46.14 18.80
CA ASP A 312 45.72 -46.89 19.68
C ASP A 312 45.07 -48.12 19.02
N GLY A 313 45.30 -48.36 17.71
CA GLY A 313 44.71 -49.48 16.97
C GLY A 313 43.19 -49.37 16.74
N GLU A 314 42.60 -48.21 17.04
CA GLU A 314 41.23 -47.84 16.68
C GLU A 314 41.31 -47.05 15.36
N GLY A 315 40.64 -47.48 14.29
CA GLY A 315 40.72 -46.80 12.99
C GLY A 315 40.22 -45.36 13.07
N LEU A 316 41.08 -44.38 12.73
CA LEU A 316 40.69 -42.99 12.52
C LEU A 316 40.33 -42.85 11.05
N SER A 317 39.04 -42.88 10.74
CA SER A 317 38.60 -42.98 9.35
C SER A 317 38.07 -41.63 8.84
N THR A 318 38.55 -41.25 7.66
CA THR A 318 38.05 -40.12 6.86
C THR A 318 37.29 -40.60 5.61
N TYR A 319 37.03 -41.91 5.50
CA TYR A 319 36.58 -42.51 4.24
C TYR A 319 35.27 -41.92 3.71
N GLY A 320 34.37 -41.49 4.61
CA GLY A 320 33.05 -41.00 4.25
C GLY A 320 33.02 -39.85 3.24
N TYR A 321 34.11 -39.11 3.03
CA TYR A 321 34.14 -37.90 2.20
C TYR A 321 34.66 -38.10 0.76
N ASN A 322 35.35 -39.20 0.46
CA ASN A 322 36.10 -39.34 -0.81
C ASN A 322 35.20 -39.56 -2.05
N GLY A 323 33.90 -39.73 -1.87
CA GLY A 323 32.93 -39.92 -2.95
C GLY A 323 32.27 -38.63 -3.45
N TYR A 324 32.54 -37.47 -2.87
CA TYR A 324 31.94 -36.19 -3.25
C TYR A 324 32.83 -35.40 -4.20
N THR A 325 32.27 -34.42 -4.91
CA THR A 325 33.02 -33.53 -5.84
C THR A 325 34.02 -32.63 -5.14
N GLY A 326 33.90 -32.46 -3.82
CA GLY A 326 34.76 -31.65 -2.98
C GLY A 326 34.60 -31.98 -1.49
N LEU A 327 35.43 -31.33 -0.68
CA LEU A 327 35.50 -31.55 0.78
C LEU A 327 34.50 -30.69 1.57
N LEU A 328 33.86 -29.70 0.93
CA LEU A 328 32.83 -28.89 1.59
C LEU A 328 31.56 -29.72 1.81
N ILE A 329 30.76 -29.36 2.79
CA ILE A 329 29.51 -30.09 3.06
C ILE A 329 28.53 -29.97 1.87
N ASP A 330 28.47 -28.79 1.25
CA ASP A 330 27.59 -28.53 0.10
C ASP A 330 28.16 -29.08 -1.22
N SER A 331 29.31 -29.77 -1.18
CA SER A 331 29.85 -30.44 -2.36
C SER A 331 28.99 -31.64 -2.72
N ALA A 332 28.43 -31.60 -3.93
CA ALA A 332 27.55 -32.62 -4.46
C ALA A 332 28.19 -34.01 -4.51
N GLY A 333 27.34 -35.03 -4.37
CA GLY A 333 27.65 -36.45 -4.49
C GLY A 333 27.14 -37.05 -5.81
N LEU A 334 26.67 -38.29 -5.73
CA LEU A 334 26.18 -39.06 -6.88
C LEU A 334 24.87 -38.50 -7.45
N GLU A 335 24.08 -37.77 -6.66
CA GLU A 335 22.83 -37.16 -7.09
C GLU A 335 23.01 -36.17 -8.25
N SER A 336 24.18 -35.52 -8.32
CA SER A 336 24.52 -34.58 -9.41
C SER A 336 24.69 -35.25 -10.78
N LYS A 337 24.82 -36.58 -10.81
CA LYS A 337 25.06 -37.34 -12.04
C LYS A 337 23.78 -37.85 -12.71
N HIS A 338 22.64 -37.80 -12.03
CA HIS A 338 21.34 -38.27 -12.54
C HIS A 338 21.40 -39.66 -13.18
N LEU A 339 22.01 -40.61 -12.47
CA LEU A 339 22.28 -41.96 -13.01
C LEU A 339 20.97 -42.74 -13.18
N ALA A 340 20.89 -43.52 -14.27
CA ALA A 340 19.78 -44.43 -14.51
C ALA A 340 19.81 -45.62 -13.51
N GLU A 341 18.64 -46.22 -13.27
CA GLU A 341 18.52 -47.44 -12.47
C GLU A 341 19.50 -48.52 -12.96
N GLY A 342 20.19 -49.18 -12.04
CA GLY A 342 21.11 -50.26 -12.36
C GLY A 342 22.44 -49.81 -12.97
N THR A 343 22.70 -48.50 -13.04
CA THR A 343 24.03 -48.01 -13.41
C THR A 343 25.05 -48.52 -12.40
N LYS A 344 25.97 -49.37 -12.86
CA LYS A 344 27.06 -49.90 -12.03
C LYS A 344 27.99 -48.77 -11.59
N LEU A 345 28.25 -48.71 -10.29
CA LEU A 345 29.08 -47.69 -9.67
C LEU A 345 30.49 -48.23 -9.44
N THR A 346 31.48 -47.50 -9.94
CA THR A 346 32.90 -47.74 -9.62
C THR A 346 33.33 -46.67 -8.63
N PRO A 347 33.78 -47.05 -7.43
CA PRO A 347 34.32 -46.08 -6.47
C PRO A 347 35.52 -45.33 -7.07
N ASN A 348 35.67 -44.04 -6.77
CA ASN A 348 36.84 -43.26 -7.19
C ASN A 348 38.13 -43.87 -6.60
N GLY A 349 38.99 -44.47 -7.42
CA GLY A 349 40.27 -45.04 -6.97
C GLY A 349 40.77 -46.30 -7.69
N GLY A 350 40.01 -46.89 -8.62
CA GLY A 350 40.48 -47.99 -9.47
C GLY A 350 39.39 -49.02 -9.81
N ASP A 351 39.73 -49.90 -10.75
CA ASP A 351 38.94 -50.95 -11.41
C ASP A 351 38.64 -52.20 -10.54
N GLY A 352 38.96 -52.14 -9.24
CA GLY A 352 38.71 -53.20 -8.28
C GLY A 352 37.35 -53.07 -7.61
N VAL A 353 36.67 -54.19 -7.44
CA VAL A 353 35.51 -54.34 -6.56
C VAL A 353 35.87 -53.72 -5.20
N GLY A 354 35.19 -52.63 -4.80
CA GLY A 354 35.67 -51.76 -3.72
C GLY A 354 35.03 -52.07 -2.37
N LEU A 355 35.80 -51.83 -1.30
CA LEU A 355 35.35 -51.79 0.09
C LEU A 355 34.29 -50.69 0.25
N GLY A 356 33.03 -51.03 0.00
CA GLY A 356 31.93 -50.07 -0.15
C GLY A 356 31.50 -49.47 1.18
N GLY A 357 31.68 -48.17 1.34
CA GLY A 357 30.94 -47.39 2.33
C GLY A 357 29.74 -46.72 1.69
N TYR A 358 28.81 -46.29 2.53
CA TYR A 358 27.71 -45.43 2.13
C TYR A 358 27.72 -44.21 3.04
N SER A 359 27.66 -43.01 2.45
CA SER A 359 27.63 -41.77 3.21
C SER A 359 26.63 -40.75 2.70
N ASN A 360 26.22 -39.86 3.59
CA ASN A 360 25.31 -38.76 3.33
C ASN A 360 25.75 -37.45 3.96
N LYS A 361 25.23 -36.36 3.40
CA LYS A 361 25.32 -35.01 3.95
C LYS A 361 23.96 -34.32 3.92
N TRP A 362 23.66 -33.60 4.98
CA TRP A 362 22.59 -32.61 5.01
C TRP A 362 23.17 -31.20 4.92
N GLN A 363 22.30 -30.25 4.63
CA GLN A 363 22.66 -28.83 4.60
C GLN A 363 23.08 -28.34 6.00
N TRP A 364 23.78 -27.21 6.04
CA TRP A 364 24.04 -26.50 7.28
C TRP A 364 22.75 -26.11 7.99
N GLU A 365 22.73 -26.29 9.31
CA GLU A 365 21.63 -25.92 10.18
C GLU A 365 22.16 -25.03 11.31
N ASN A 366 21.35 -24.04 11.70
CA ASN A 366 21.58 -23.25 12.90
C ASN A 366 20.73 -23.83 14.04
N PHE A 367 21.34 -24.67 14.87
CA PHE A 367 20.67 -25.38 15.96
C PHE A 367 20.36 -24.42 17.12
N GLN A 368 19.13 -23.95 17.18
CA GLN A 368 18.61 -23.12 18.27
C GLN A 368 18.43 -23.94 19.56
N PRO A 369 18.69 -23.35 20.76
CA PRO A 369 18.47 -24.02 22.04
C PRO A 369 17.06 -24.59 22.18
N GLY A 370 16.94 -25.87 22.53
CA GLY A 370 15.67 -26.55 22.77
C GLY A 370 14.81 -26.84 21.53
N VAL A 371 15.27 -26.49 20.33
CA VAL A 371 14.57 -26.81 19.07
C VAL A 371 15.01 -28.19 18.59
N VAL A 372 14.05 -29.10 18.44
CA VAL A 372 14.29 -30.44 17.91
C VAL A 372 14.35 -30.40 16.38
N LYS A 373 15.36 -31.07 15.82
CA LYS A 373 15.51 -31.34 14.39
C LYS A 373 15.51 -32.85 14.14
N HIS A 374 14.92 -33.26 13.03
CA HIS A 374 14.81 -34.67 12.63
C HIS A 374 15.56 -34.90 11.31
N TYR A 375 16.33 -35.98 11.25
CA TYR A 375 17.10 -36.42 10.08
C TYR A 375 16.90 -37.92 9.87
N ARG A 376 16.77 -38.35 8.63
CA ARG A 376 16.43 -39.75 8.32
C ARG A 376 17.18 -40.29 7.11
N THR A 377 17.54 -41.55 7.18
CA THR A 377 17.87 -42.36 6.01
C THR A 377 17.29 -43.76 6.18
N ASP A 378 16.83 -44.34 5.08
CA ASP A 378 16.23 -45.68 5.09
C ASP A 378 17.17 -46.70 4.48
N ILE A 379 17.14 -47.90 5.03
CA ILE A 379 17.88 -49.05 4.50
C ILE A 379 17.01 -50.29 4.55
N GLY A 380 17.00 -51.04 3.47
CA GLY A 380 16.25 -52.27 3.35
C GLY A 380 17.12 -53.40 2.87
N MET A 381 16.80 -54.61 3.31
CA MET A 381 17.50 -55.81 2.88
C MET A 381 16.49 -56.93 2.70
N THR A 382 16.60 -57.64 1.58
CA THR A 382 15.59 -58.63 1.21
C THR A 382 16.18 -59.83 0.47
N PRO A 383 15.66 -61.05 0.68
CA PRO A 383 15.99 -62.21 -0.14
C PRO A 383 15.29 -62.14 -1.51
N ALA A 384 15.68 -63.02 -2.42
CA ALA A 384 15.06 -63.13 -3.74
C ALA A 384 13.55 -63.46 -3.67
N SER A 385 12.80 -62.99 -4.67
CA SER A 385 11.35 -63.15 -4.84
C SER A 385 10.47 -62.33 -3.89
N VAL A 386 11.05 -61.41 -3.11
CA VAL A 386 10.30 -60.54 -2.22
C VAL A 386 10.03 -59.20 -2.92
N VAL A 387 8.77 -58.80 -2.95
CA VAL A 387 8.37 -57.47 -3.41
C VAL A 387 8.64 -56.47 -2.30
N VAL A 388 9.32 -55.38 -2.64
CA VAL A 388 9.47 -54.24 -1.74
C VAL A 388 8.93 -53.03 -2.50
N PRO A 389 7.65 -52.68 -2.32
CA PRO A 389 7.09 -51.51 -2.98
C PRO A 389 7.80 -50.26 -2.45
N ASP A 390 7.92 -49.21 -3.23
CA ASP A 390 8.38 -47.88 -2.82
C ASP A 390 7.59 -46.80 -3.55
N ALA A 391 7.52 -45.62 -2.94
CA ALA A 391 6.80 -44.49 -3.49
C ALA A 391 7.59 -43.20 -3.27
N THR A 392 7.64 -42.35 -4.29
CA THR A 392 8.17 -40.98 -4.18
C THR A 392 7.19 -39.99 -4.80
N LEU A 393 7.07 -38.81 -4.19
CA LEU A 393 6.28 -37.70 -4.69
C LEU A 393 7.23 -36.54 -4.93
N ASP A 394 7.16 -35.95 -6.12
CA ASP A 394 7.95 -34.77 -6.48
C ASP A 394 7.06 -33.73 -7.15
N TYR A 395 7.49 -32.47 -7.12
CA TYR A 395 6.83 -31.39 -7.84
C TYR A 395 7.85 -30.43 -8.45
N GLN A 396 7.49 -29.87 -9.61
CA GLN A 396 8.27 -28.85 -10.28
C GLN A 396 7.38 -27.65 -10.56
N ASN A 397 7.79 -26.46 -10.13
CA ASN A 397 7.15 -25.21 -10.54
C ASN A 397 7.60 -24.84 -11.96
N ASN A 398 6.64 -24.79 -12.89
CA ASN A 398 6.88 -24.54 -14.30
C ASN A 398 6.88 -23.03 -14.65
N THR A 399 6.51 -22.17 -13.69
CA THR A 399 6.20 -20.76 -13.95
C THR A 399 7.05 -19.78 -13.15
N SER A 400 7.40 -20.10 -11.90
CA SER A 400 8.27 -19.24 -11.10
C SER A 400 9.74 -19.36 -11.52
N LYS A 401 10.51 -18.28 -11.31
CA LYS A 401 11.94 -18.19 -11.62
C LYS A 401 12.83 -18.04 -10.39
N ASP A 402 12.25 -17.77 -9.23
CA ASP A 402 12.96 -17.55 -7.96
C ASP A 402 13.01 -18.80 -7.07
N GLY A 403 12.47 -19.92 -7.55
CA GLY A 403 12.41 -21.19 -6.80
C GLY A 403 11.32 -21.24 -5.73
N LYS A 404 10.46 -20.22 -5.62
CA LYS A 404 9.32 -20.19 -4.70
C LYS A 404 8.00 -20.45 -5.42
N ASN A 405 6.97 -20.82 -4.66
CA ASN A 405 5.64 -21.05 -5.21
C ASN A 405 4.69 -19.91 -4.84
N TYR A 406 3.92 -19.46 -5.84
CA TYR A 406 2.92 -18.42 -5.69
C TYR A 406 1.59 -18.89 -6.23
N VAL A 407 0.50 -18.31 -5.74
CA VAL A 407 -0.82 -18.50 -6.32
C VAL A 407 -0.81 -18.14 -7.81
N GLY A 408 -1.47 -18.97 -8.61
CA GLY A 408 -1.52 -18.92 -10.07
C GLY A 408 -0.33 -19.59 -10.77
N ASN A 409 0.67 -20.08 -10.03
CA ASN A 409 1.75 -20.86 -10.63
C ASN A 409 1.26 -22.24 -11.08
N GLN A 410 1.82 -22.75 -12.18
CA GLN A 410 1.62 -24.14 -12.60
C GLN A 410 2.71 -25.04 -12.05
N LEU A 411 2.29 -26.15 -11.46
CA LEU A 411 3.14 -27.23 -10.97
C LEU A 411 2.97 -28.47 -11.85
N THR A 412 4.07 -29.17 -12.14
CA THR A 412 4.05 -30.57 -12.57
C THR A 412 4.21 -31.43 -11.32
N LEU A 413 3.25 -32.31 -11.01
CA LEU A 413 3.39 -33.31 -9.95
C LEU A 413 3.76 -34.66 -10.56
N THR A 414 4.72 -35.34 -9.93
CA THR A 414 5.18 -36.68 -10.32
C THR A 414 5.03 -37.63 -9.14
N LEU A 415 4.11 -38.58 -9.27
CA LEU A 415 3.80 -39.61 -8.28
C LEU A 415 4.38 -40.93 -8.79
N ALA A 416 5.45 -41.42 -8.18
CA ALA A 416 6.22 -42.54 -8.71
C ALA A 416 6.13 -43.76 -7.80
N ALA A 417 5.76 -44.91 -8.35
CA ALA A 417 5.83 -46.22 -7.72
C ALA A 417 7.08 -46.96 -8.23
N HIS A 418 7.74 -47.70 -7.33
CA HIS A 418 8.98 -48.42 -7.63
C HIS A 418 8.98 -49.77 -6.92
N ASN A 419 9.56 -50.80 -7.54
CA ASN A 419 9.78 -52.10 -6.90
C ASN A 419 11.27 -52.25 -6.54
N LEU A 420 11.61 -51.97 -5.27
CA LEU A 420 12.95 -52.15 -4.70
C LEU A 420 13.28 -53.61 -4.34
N GLY A 421 12.34 -54.53 -4.54
CA GLY A 421 12.51 -55.94 -4.25
C GLY A 421 13.66 -56.58 -5.02
N PHE A 422 13.87 -57.88 -4.82
CA PHE A 422 14.93 -58.61 -5.51
C PHE A 422 14.37 -59.79 -6.29
N LYS A 423 14.63 -59.85 -7.60
CA LYS A 423 14.09 -60.90 -8.49
C LYS A 423 12.57 -61.09 -8.30
N SER A 424 11.84 -59.99 -8.13
CA SER A 424 10.41 -59.99 -7.79
C SER A 424 9.60 -59.19 -8.81
N THR A 425 8.28 -59.29 -8.72
CA THR A 425 7.32 -58.58 -9.60
C THR A 425 6.15 -58.08 -8.77
N TRP A 426 5.95 -56.77 -8.76
CA TRP A 426 4.81 -56.12 -8.12
C TRP A 426 3.69 -55.94 -9.14
N LYS A 427 2.59 -56.67 -8.96
CA LYS A 427 1.52 -56.76 -9.96
C LYS A 427 0.37 -55.82 -9.70
N ASP A 428 -0.34 -55.47 -10.77
CA ASP A 428 -1.62 -54.75 -10.72
C ASP A 428 -1.56 -53.42 -9.96
N VAL A 429 -0.43 -52.70 -10.08
CA VAL A 429 -0.18 -51.47 -9.33
C VAL A 429 -1.15 -50.36 -9.74
N THR A 430 -1.85 -49.81 -8.75
CA THR A 430 -2.78 -48.69 -8.88
C THR A 430 -2.35 -47.54 -7.98
N ILE A 431 -2.26 -46.33 -8.55
CA ILE A 431 -1.97 -45.09 -7.83
C ILE A 431 -3.29 -44.42 -7.47
N THR A 432 -3.50 -44.16 -6.18
CA THR A 432 -4.65 -43.43 -5.64
C THR A 432 -4.16 -42.17 -4.93
N HIS A 433 -4.66 -41.02 -5.36
CA HIS A 433 -4.21 -39.71 -4.91
C HIS A 433 -5.41 -38.78 -4.69
N THR A 434 -5.58 -38.26 -3.47
CA THR A 434 -6.53 -37.16 -3.24
C THR A 434 -5.82 -35.86 -3.56
N VAL A 435 -6.18 -35.22 -4.66
CA VAL A 435 -5.54 -33.97 -5.08
C VAL A 435 -5.92 -32.88 -4.08
N PRO A 436 -4.97 -32.19 -3.41
CA PRO A 436 -5.26 -31.13 -2.43
C PRO A 436 -6.20 -30.06 -2.98
N GLY A 437 -7.09 -29.52 -2.13
CA GLY A 437 -8.06 -28.49 -2.53
C GLY A 437 -7.43 -27.19 -3.04
N ASP A 438 -6.16 -26.95 -2.67
CA ASP A 438 -5.35 -25.80 -3.06
C ASP A 438 -4.72 -25.90 -4.46
N LEU A 439 -4.94 -27.02 -5.16
CA LEU A 439 -4.47 -27.29 -6.50
C LEU A 439 -5.63 -27.49 -7.47
N ASP A 440 -5.65 -26.79 -8.59
CA ASP A 440 -6.60 -27.01 -9.67
C ASP A 440 -5.94 -27.91 -10.72
N ILE A 441 -6.33 -29.20 -10.75
CA ILE A 441 -5.74 -30.22 -11.63
C ILE A 441 -6.20 -30.05 -13.08
N ASP A 442 -5.25 -30.18 -14.02
CA ASP A 442 -5.55 -30.37 -15.44
C ASP A 442 -5.64 -31.87 -15.76
N THR A 443 -6.88 -32.36 -15.89
CA THR A 443 -7.13 -33.78 -16.17
C THR A 443 -6.78 -34.20 -17.60
N SER A 444 -6.65 -33.25 -18.53
CA SER A 444 -6.34 -33.54 -19.94
C SER A 444 -4.87 -33.89 -20.17
N ASP A 445 -4.02 -33.47 -19.24
CA ASP A 445 -2.56 -33.61 -19.24
C ASP A 445 -2.05 -34.79 -18.40
N ILE A 446 -2.93 -35.62 -17.85
CA ILE A 446 -2.55 -36.80 -17.07
C ILE A 446 -1.84 -37.82 -17.96
N GLN A 447 -0.63 -38.22 -17.55
CA GLN A 447 0.23 -39.16 -18.28
C GLN A 447 0.86 -40.18 -17.32
N ILE A 448 1.23 -41.33 -17.87
CA ILE A 448 2.07 -42.32 -17.18
C ILE A 448 3.42 -42.38 -17.90
N GLU A 449 4.51 -42.17 -17.17
CA GLU A 449 5.87 -42.49 -17.64
C GLU A 449 6.23 -43.91 -17.20
N LEU A 450 6.59 -44.75 -18.18
CA LEU A 450 7.02 -46.13 -18.00
C LEU A 450 8.51 -46.18 -17.63
N ASN A 451 8.97 -47.36 -17.20
CA ASN A 451 10.36 -47.57 -16.80
C ASN A 451 11.41 -47.23 -17.88
N ASP A 452 11.06 -47.38 -19.16
CA ASP A 452 11.93 -47.03 -20.29
C ASP A 452 11.93 -45.53 -20.64
N GLY A 453 11.17 -44.72 -19.89
CA GLY A 453 10.99 -43.29 -20.11
C GLY A 453 9.86 -42.93 -21.09
N THR A 454 9.19 -43.93 -21.69
CA THR A 454 8.07 -43.68 -22.60
C THR A 454 6.88 -43.10 -21.83
N LYS A 455 6.29 -42.02 -22.36
CA LYS A 455 5.06 -41.43 -21.80
C LYS A 455 3.84 -41.91 -22.58
N VAL A 456 2.86 -42.46 -21.86
CA VAL A 456 1.61 -42.97 -22.42
C VAL A 456 0.43 -42.33 -21.72
N LYS A 457 -0.73 -42.26 -22.39
CA LYS A 457 -1.97 -41.92 -21.71
C LYS A 457 -2.44 -43.13 -20.89
N PRO A 458 -2.90 -42.92 -19.65
CA PRO A 458 -3.52 -43.98 -18.86
C PRO A 458 -4.72 -44.60 -19.60
N THR A 459 -4.84 -45.92 -19.57
CA THR A 459 -5.97 -46.65 -20.18
C THR A 459 -7.28 -46.46 -19.41
N GLU A 460 -7.18 -46.28 -18.09
CA GLU A 460 -8.29 -45.99 -17.19
C GLU A 460 -7.89 -44.87 -16.22
N THR A 461 -8.67 -43.78 -16.18
CA THR A 461 -8.55 -42.70 -15.19
C THR A 461 -9.92 -42.36 -14.64
N SER A 462 -10.09 -42.46 -13.32
CA SER A 462 -11.28 -41.94 -12.64
C SER A 462 -10.85 -40.79 -11.73
N TYR A 463 -10.91 -39.56 -12.23
CA TYR A 463 -10.89 -38.38 -11.37
C TYR A 463 -12.32 -38.03 -10.99
N ASP A 464 -12.63 -38.04 -9.70
CA ASP A 464 -13.92 -37.59 -9.17
C ASP A 464 -13.77 -36.16 -8.62
N GLU A 465 -14.43 -35.20 -9.26
CA GLU A 465 -14.31 -33.77 -8.92
C GLU A 465 -14.82 -33.43 -7.51
N LYS A 466 -15.79 -34.18 -6.98
CA LYS A 466 -16.40 -33.90 -5.67
C LYS A 466 -15.52 -34.35 -4.51
N THR A 467 -14.96 -35.55 -4.63
CA THR A 467 -14.06 -36.16 -3.64
C THR A 467 -12.60 -35.79 -3.90
N ARG A 468 -12.31 -35.23 -5.08
CA ARG A 468 -10.98 -34.92 -5.59
C ARG A 468 -10.03 -36.12 -5.63
N LEU A 469 -10.59 -37.33 -5.74
CA LEU A 469 -9.85 -38.57 -5.79
C LEU A 469 -9.45 -38.88 -7.23
N LEU A 470 -8.15 -39.05 -7.48
CA LEU A 470 -7.55 -39.51 -8.73
C LEU A 470 -7.06 -40.95 -8.55
N THR A 471 -7.62 -41.88 -9.34
CA THR A 471 -7.18 -43.28 -9.38
C THR A 471 -6.71 -43.65 -10.77
N VAL A 472 -5.50 -44.20 -10.87
CA VAL A 472 -4.83 -44.57 -12.12
C VAL A 472 -4.16 -45.93 -11.99
N LYS A 473 -4.54 -46.89 -12.86
CA LYS A 473 -3.86 -48.19 -12.97
C LYS A 473 -2.64 -48.07 -13.88
N LEU A 474 -1.48 -48.57 -13.43
CA LEU A 474 -0.29 -48.66 -14.27
C LEU A 474 -0.49 -49.74 -15.36
N PRO A 475 0.00 -49.53 -16.59
CA PRO A 475 -0.25 -50.44 -17.70
C PRO A 475 0.56 -51.74 -17.63
N ASN A 476 1.68 -51.74 -16.90
CA ASN A 476 2.56 -52.89 -16.74
C ASN A 476 2.82 -53.16 -15.25
N ASP A 477 3.04 -54.43 -14.92
CA ASP A 477 3.61 -54.82 -13.62
C ASP A 477 5.03 -54.26 -13.46
N LEU A 478 5.46 -53.99 -12.23
CA LEU A 478 6.80 -53.47 -11.93
C LEU A 478 7.71 -54.62 -11.48
N THR A 479 8.63 -55.05 -12.34
CA THR A 479 9.70 -55.99 -11.93
C THR A 479 10.76 -55.30 -11.08
N ASP A 480 11.67 -56.07 -10.48
CA ASP A 480 12.84 -55.57 -9.74
C ASP A 480 13.50 -54.35 -10.43
N GLY A 481 13.60 -53.24 -9.70
CA GLY A 481 14.19 -51.97 -10.13
C GLY A 481 13.28 -51.09 -10.99
N GLN A 482 12.10 -51.56 -11.39
CA GLN A 482 11.26 -50.81 -12.33
C GLN A 482 10.41 -49.73 -11.67
N TRP A 483 10.35 -48.58 -12.35
CA TRP A 483 9.54 -47.42 -11.99
C TRP A 483 8.29 -47.30 -12.88
N GLY A 484 7.20 -46.82 -12.29
CA GLY A 484 6.04 -46.28 -13.02
C GLY A 484 5.60 -44.97 -12.40
N LYS A 485 5.44 -43.92 -13.20
CA LYS A 485 5.18 -42.56 -12.70
C LYS A 485 3.90 -41.99 -13.27
N LEU A 486 2.99 -41.57 -12.41
CA LEU A 486 1.86 -40.73 -12.77
C LEU A 486 2.28 -39.26 -12.76
N ILE A 487 2.08 -38.57 -13.86
CA ILE A 487 2.47 -37.17 -14.05
C ILE A 487 1.21 -36.37 -14.41
N TYR A 488 0.99 -35.24 -13.75
CA TYR A 488 -0.07 -34.30 -14.11
C TYR A 488 0.30 -32.86 -13.78
N ASN A 489 -0.32 -31.91 -14.48
CA ASN A 489 -0.17 -30.49 -14.21
C ASN A 489 -1.30 -29.99 -13.30
N ALA A 490 -1.00 -29.06 -12.41
CA ALA A 490 -2.00 -28.35 -11.62
C ALA A 490 -1.62 -26.89 -11.40
N THR A 491 -2.62 -26.02 -11.21
CA THR A 491 -2.42 -24.61 -10.87
C THR A 491 -2.62 -24.41 -9.38
N ILE A 492 -1.70 -23.70 -8.71
CA ILE A 492 -1.89 -23.29 -7.31
C ILE A 492 -3.02 -22.27 -7.26
N ASN A 493 -4.10 -22.56 -6.54
CA ASN A 493 -5.22 -21.63 -6.43
C ASN A 493 -5.08 -20.75 -5.17
N ARG A 494 -5.98 -19.78 -5.05
CA ARG A 494 -5.87 -18.70 -4.04
C ARG A 494 -5.97 -19.16 -2.58
N SER A 495 -6.57 -20.32 -2.28
CA SER A 495 -6.63 -20.80 -0.89
C SER A 495 -5.24 -21.15 -0.36
N ALA A 496 -4.28 -21.40 -1.26
CA ALA A 496 -2.93 -21.76 -0.91
C ALA A 496 -2.07 -20.58 -0.41
N SER A 497 -2.43 -19.32 -0.64
CA SER A 497 -1.56 -18.15 -0.38
C SER A 497 -1.04 -18.12 1.05
N GLY A 498 0.28 -18.22 1.26
CA GLY A 498 0.88 -18.23 2.59
C GLY A 498 0.74 -19.54 3.37
N SER A 499 0.29 -20.61 2.73
CA SER A 499 0.10 -21.93 3.35
C SER A 499 1.08 -22.97 2.77
N VAL A 500 1.03 -24.20 3.28
CA VAL A 500 1.79 -25.33 2.77
C VAL A 500 0.82 -26.37 2.21
N ILE A 501 0.88 -26.63 0.90
CA ILE A 501 0.09 -27.68 0.27
C ILE A 501 0.75 -29.03 0.60
N LYS A 502 -0.05 -30.02 1.02
CA LYS A 502 0.43 -31.34 1.44
C LYS A 502 -0.13 -32.47 0.58
N PRO A 503 0.31 -32.64 -0.68
CA PRO A 503 -0.11 -33.77 -1.49
C PRO A 503 0.41 -35.09 -0.92
N SER A 504 -0.37 -36.16 -1.08
CA SER A 504 0.05 -37.52 -0.74
C SER A 504 -0.66 -38.55 -1.61
N PHE A 505 -0.04 -39.71 -1.83
CA PHE A 505 -0.66 -40.80 -2.58
C PHE A 505 -0.29 -42.16 -2.04
N VAL A 506 -1.06 -43.16 -2.47
CA VAL A 506 -0.83 -44.57 -2.21
C VAL A 506 -0.69 -45.30 -3.55
N ALA A 507 0.38 -46.07 -3.72
CA ALA A 507 0.52 -47.06 -4.77
C ALA A 507 0.26 -48.44 -4.18
N GLN A 508 -0.68 -49.20 -4.75
CA GLN A 508 -1.12 -50.49 -4.20
C GLN A 508 -1.25 -51.55 -5.29
N GLY A 509 -0.84 -52.79 -5.01
CA GLY A 509 -0.97 -53.93 -5.93
C GLY A 509 -0.57 -55.26 -5.27
N ASP A 510 -1.24 -56.37 -5.60
CA ASP A 510 -0.95 -57.74 -5.11
C ASP A 510 -0.64 -57.82 -3.59
N ASN A 511 -1.47 -57.17 -2.76
CA ASN A 511 -1.37 -57.03 -1.28
C ASN A 511 -0.18 -56.22 -0.75
N HIS A 512 0.55 -55.52 -1.60
CA HIS A 512 1.63 -54.61 -1.23
C HIS A 512 1.20 -53.17 -1.45
N GLU A 513 1.67 -52.26 -0.60
CA GLU A 513 1.43 -50.84 -0.71
C GLU A 513 2.67 -50.01 -0.39
N ALA A 514 2.77 -48.84 -1.01
CA ALA A 514 3.72 -47.79 -0.65
C ALA A 514 3.04 -46.43 -0.72
N THR A 515 3.43 -45.53 0.19
CA THR A 515 2.87 -44.20 0.30
C THR A 515 3.96 -43.15 0.25
N ALA A 516 3.64 -41.98 -0.29
CA ALA A 516 4.52 -40.82 -0.28
C ALA A 516 3.70 -39.54 -0.09
N ALA A 517 4.33 -38.54 0.51
CA ALA A 517 3.78 -37.21 0.73
C ALA A 517 4.90 -36.18 0.58
N GLU A 518 4.52 -34.94 0.26
CA GLU A 518 5.45 -33.83 0.10
C GLU A 518 4.86 -32.54 0.69
N GLU A 519 5.69 -31.55 0.97
CA GLU A 519 5.26 -30.22 1.41
C GLU A 519 5.63 -29.17 0.37
N ILE A 520 4.63 -28.42 -0.10
CA ILE A 520 4.79 -27.38 -1.11
C ILE A 520 4.48 -26.03 -0.45
N PRO A 521 5.49 -25.29 0.04
CA PRO A 521 5.29 -23.98 0.63
C PRO A 521 4.88 -22.97 -0.44
N VAL A 522 3.82 -22.20 -0.18
CA VAL A 522 3.32 -21.14 -1.04
C VAL A 522 3.47 -19.80 -0.32
N GLU A 523 4.11 -18.85 -0.97
CA GLU A 523 4.39 -17.53 -0.43
C GLU A 523 3.11 -16.71 -0.25
N LEU A 524 3.14 -15.78 0.71
CA LEU A 524 2.07 -14.80 0.89
C LEU A 524 2.08 -13.79 -0.27
N SER A 525 0.92 -13.57 -0.88
CA SER A 525 0.77 -12.48 -1.85
C SER A 525 0.74 -11.12 -1.14
N PRO A 526 1.33 -10.08 -1.74
CA PRO A 526 1.55 -8.80 -1.09
C PRO A 526 0.26 -8.04 -0.77
N VAL A 527 0.32 -7.15 0.21
CA VAL A 527 -0.69 -6.11 0.45
C VAL A 527 -0.06 -4.77 0.08
N MET A 528 -0.82 -3.92 -0.60
CA MET A 528 -0.37 -2.57 -0.94
C MET A 528 -1.01 -1.55 0.01
N LEU A 529 -0.19 -0.62 0.50
CA LEU A 529 -0.61 0.49 1.34
C LEU A 529 -0.02 1.78 0.79
N ASP A 530 -0.88 2.71 0.37
CA ASP A 530 -0.47 4.03 -0.10
C ASP A 530 -1.16 5.12 0.72
N LYS A 531 -0.40 6.16 1.06
CA LYS A 531 -0.89 7.35 1.75
C LYS A 531 -0.50 8.58 0.97
N THR A 532 -1.50 9.39 0.66
CA THR A 532 -1.35 10.59 -0.15
C THR A 532 -2.14 11.74 0.46
N VAL A 533 -1.82 12.95 0.04
CA VAL A 533 -2.38 14.19 0.57
C VAL A 533 -2.59 15.21 -0.55
N ARG A 534 -3.56 16.10 -0.36
CA ARG A 534 -3.76 17.33 -1.14
C ARG A 534 -4.28 18.44 -0.24
N THR A 535 -4.35 19.66 -0.78
CA THR A 535 -5.02 20.78 -0.10
C THR A 535 -6.51 20.81 -0.44
N THR A 536 -7.35 21.24 0.50
CA THR A 536 -8.79 21.45 0.24
C THR A 536 -9.09 22.73 -0.56
N ALA A 537 -8.15 23.68 -0.62
CA ALA A 537 -8.27 24.90 -1.42
C ALA A 537 -8.44 24.64 -2.93
N ASN A 538 -8.00 23.46 -3.40
CA ASN A 538 -8.29 22.98 -4.75
C ASN A 538 -8.79 21.53 -4.69
N PRO A 539 -10.12 21.30 -4.55
CA PRO A 539 -10.70 19.96 -4.47
C PRO A 539 -10.46 19.09 -5.71
N ASN A 540 -10.04 19.68 -6.84
CA ASN A 540 -9.72 18.96 -8.07
C ASN A 540 -8.23 18.61 -8.17
N ALA A 541 -7.40 19.02 -7.20
CA ALA A 541 -6.00 18.64 -7.16
C ALA A 541 -5.84 17.13 -6.98
N VAL A 542 -4.89 16.57 -7.72
CA VAL A 542 -4.48 15.17 -7.62
C VAL A 542 -3.78 14.94 -6.28
N TYR A 543 -4.13 13.86 -5.58
CA TYR A 543 -3.44 13.42 -4.36
C TYR A 543 -1.98 13.08 -4.66
N LYS A 544 -1.06 13.49 -3.77
CA LYS A 544 0.39 13.27 -3.92
C LYS A 544 1.01 12.82 -2.59
N ASN A 545 2.18 12.19 -2.63
CA ASN A 545 2.93 11.82 -1.42
C ASN A 545 3.62 13.02 -0.77
N SER A 546 3.78 14.14 -1.49
CA SER A 546 4.33 15.39 -0.96
C SER A 546 3.66 16.60 -1.59
N ILE A 547 3.34 17.60 -0.77
CA ILE A 547 2.77 18.89 -1.18
C ILE A 547 3.43 20.05 -0.42
N GLU A 548 3.24 21.26 -0.93
CA GLU A 548 3.46 22.50 -0.17
C GLU A 548 2.14 22.95 0.46
N THR A 549 2.21 23.52 1.66
CA THR A 549 1.07 24.07 2.39
C THR A 549 1.49 25.22 3.30
N TYR A 550 0.57 25.83 4.03
CA TYR A 550 0.81 26.95 4.94
C TYR A 550 0.03 26.75 6.26
N PRO A 551 0.36 27.48 7.33
CA PRO A 551 -0.37 27.38 8.60
C PRO A 551 -1.86 27.63 8.43
N LYS A 552 -2.70 26.92 9.22
CA LYS A 552 -4.17 26.93 9.17
C LYS A 552 -4.82 26.32 7.93
N ALA A 553 -4.06 25.92 6.90
CA ALA A 553 -4.61 25.21 5.75
C ALA A 553 -5.25 23.88 6.18
N ILE A 554 -6.33 23.47 5.50
CA ILE A 554 -6.94 22.15 5.70
C ILE A 554 -6.43 21.20 4.61
N LEU A 555 -5.80 20.13 5.05
CA LEU A 555 -5.30 19.04 4.22
C LEU A 555 -6.32 17.92 4.14
N ASP A 556 -6.41 17.28 2.99
CA ASP A 556 -7.26 16.12 2.72
C ASP A 556 -6.32 14.92 2.45
N TYR A 557 -6.34 13.96 3.37
CA TYR A 557 -5.52 12.75 3.32
C TYR A 557 -6.35 11.58 2.77
N LYS A 558 -5.71 10.75 1.94
CA LYS A 558 -6.25 9.49 1.43
C LYS A 558 -5.28 8.36 1.74
N ILE A 559 -5.77 7.31 2.38
CA ILE A 559 -5.08 6.04 2.57
C ILE A 559 -5.80 4.98 1.75
N GLU A 560 -5.07 4.28 0.90
CA GLU A 560 -5.57 3.19 0.07
C GLU A 560 -4.85 1.91 0.47
N LEU A 561 -5.62 0.92 0.97
CA LEU A 561 -5.13 -0.42 1.24
C LEU A 561 -5.75 -1.36 0.22
N LYS A 562 -4.92 -2.07 -0.56
CA LYS A 562 -5.35 -3.04 -1.56
C LYS A 562 -4.82 -4.42 -1.23
N LEU A 563 -5.73 -5.38 -1.12
CA LEU A 563 -5.42 -6.78 -0.99
C LEU A 563 -5.23 -7.37 -2.39
N ASP A 564 -4.08 -7.97 -2.66
CA ASP A 564 -3.79 -8.58 -3.97
C ASP A 564 -4.81 -9.68 -4.32
N ASP A 565 -5.09 -9.84 -5.61
CA ASP A 565 -6.09 -10.80 -6.11
C ASP A 565 -5.66 -12.27 -5.88
N LYS A 566 -4.36 -12.48 -5.72
CA LYS A 566 -3.76 -13.78 -5.40
C LYS A 566 -3.56 -13.99 -3.90
N SER A 567 -4.00 -13.06 -3.05
CA SER A 567 -3.87 -13.21 -1.60
C SER A 567 -4.92 -14.15 -1.01
N ALA A 568 -4.75 -14.48 0.27
CA ALA A 568 -5.80 -15.10 1.08
C ALA A 568 -6.76 -14.03 1.61
N THR A 569 -7.93 -14.45 2.09
CA THR A 569 -8.89 -13.52 2.71
C THR A 569 -8.28 -12.88 3.95
N LEU A 570 -8.31 -11.56 4.03
CA LEU A 570 -7.96 -10.81 5.23
C LEU A 570 -9.07 -11.03 6.26
N THR A 571 -8.75 -11.69 7.37
CA THR A 571 -9.72 -11.99 8.44
C THR A 571 -9.81 -10.86 9.45
N SER A 572 -8.71 -10.12 9.64
CA SER A 572 -8.64 -8.94 10.50
C SER A 572 -7.50 -8.03 10.06
N GLY A 573 -7.66 -6.73 10.23
CA GLY A 573 -6.59 -5.76 10.01
C GLY A 573 -6.78 -4.52 10.84
N THR A 574 -5.70 -3.80 11.11
CA THR A 574 -5.71 -2.53 11.82
C THR A 574 -4.96 -1.49 10.99
N LEU A 575 -5.59 -0.36 10.72
CA LEU A 575 -4.91 0.85 10.25
C LEU A 575 -4.67 1.78 11.44
N LYS A 576 -3.45 2.28 11.56
CA LYS A 576 -3.03 3.19 12.61
C LYS A 576 -2.43 4.44 12.01
N ASP A 577 -3.12 5.56 12.15
CA ASP A 577 -2.68 6.86 11.65
C ASP A 577 -2.62 7.84 12.82
N THR A 578 -1.46 7.89 13.48
CA THR A 578 -1.23 8.83 14.58
C THR A 578 -0.77 10.16 13.99
N LEU A 579 -1.65 11.16 14.04
CA LEU A 579 -1.33 12.49 13.51
C LEU A 579 -0.08 13.05 14.18
N PRO A 580 0.92 13.52 13.40
CA PRO A 580 2.13 14.13 13.94
C PRO A 580 1.83 15.49 14.58
N THR A 581 2.76 15.94 15.43
CA THR A 581 2.76 17.33 15.93
C THR A 581 2.68 18.31 14.77
N GLY A 582 1.79 19.29 14.85
CA GLY A 582 1.55 20.27 13.80
C GLY A 582 0.29 20.02 12.96
N LEU A 583 -0.41 18.90 13.17
CA LEU A 583 -1.73 18.65 12.60
C LEU A 583 -2.78 18.43 13.69
N THR A 584 -3.99 18.89 13.41
CA THR A 584 -5.18 18.60 14.22
C THR A 584 -6.27 18.01 13.33
N LEU A 585 -6.85 16.87 13.72
CA LEU A 585 -7.93 16.23 12.96
C LEU A 585 -9.13 17.18 12.88
N VAL A 586 -9.68 17.37 11.67
CA VAL A 586 -10.95 18.08 11.51
C VAL A 586 -12.08 17.16 11.99
N PRO A 587 -12.88 17.55 13.00
CA PRO A 587 -13.92 16.69 13.54
C PRO A 587 -14.90 16.19 12.48
N ASN A 588 -15.32 14.93 12.58
CA ASN A 588 -16.28 14.27 11.68
C ASN A 588 -15.89 14.24 10.19
N SER A 589 -14.62 14.47 9.86
CA SER A 589 -14.13 14.44 8.47
C SER A 589 -13.75 13.05 7.98
N ALA A 590 -13.45 12.11 8.88
CA ALA A 590 -12.91 10.81 8.52
C ALA A 590 -14.00 9.83 8.05
N LYS A 591 -13.74 9.17 6.92
CA LYS A 591 -14.63 8.18 6.30
C LYS A 591 -13.82 7.03 5.72
N ILE A 592 -14.30 5.80 5.89
CA ILE A 592 -13.71 4.61 5.27
C ILE A 592 -14.71 3.97 4.31
N GLN A 593 -14.25 3.59 3.12
CA GLN A 593 -15.04 2.97 2.07
C GLN A 593 -14.37 1.68 1.61
N TYR A 594 -15.09 0.56 1.71
CA TYR A 594 -14.67 -0.71 1.14
C TYR A 594 -15.21 -0.82 -0.28
N SER A 595 -14.45 -1.45 -1.18
CA SER A 595 -14.90 -1.68 -2.57
C SER A 595 -16.10 -2.62 -2.69
N SER A 596 -16.46 -3.33 -1.60
CA SER A 596 -17.64 -4.19 -1.51
C SER A 596 -18.92 -3.47 -1.08
N ASP A 597 -18.80 -2.26 -0.54
CA ASP A 597 -19.88 -1.57 0.15
C ASP A 597 -20.39 -0.42 -0.73
N ASP A 598 -21.70 -0.15 -0.72
CA ASP A 598 -22.29 0.92 -1.52
C ASP A 598 -22.05 2.32 -0.92
N ALA A 599 -21.71 2.41 0.37
CA ALA A 599 -21.57 3.66 1.09
C ALA A 599 -20.41 3.63 2.11
N ALA A 600 -19.85 4.81 2.38
CA ALA A 600 -18.72 4.99 3.28
C ALA A 600 -19.18 5.11 4.75
N GLU A 601 -18.39 4.58 5.66
CA GLU A 601 -18.64 4.61 7.11
C GLU A 601 -17.88 5.77 7.75
N SER A 602 -18.52 6.45 8.72
CA SER A 602 -17.87 7.52 9.49
C SER A 602 -16.91 6.97 10.54
N ILE A 603 -15.74 7.58 10.63
CA ILE A 603 -14.71 7.26 11.62
C ILE A 603 -14.52 8.46 12.55
N THR A 604 -14.50 8.22 13.86
CA THR A 604 -14.31 9.29 14.86
C THR A 604 -12.84 9.48 15.25
N ASP A 605 -12.04 8.42 15.15
CA ASP A 605 -10.63 8.43 15.48
C ASP A 605 -9.82 7.65 14.44
N VAL A 606 -8.82 8.33 13.86
CA VAL A 606 -7.92 7.74 12.86
C VAL A 606 -6.68 7.09 13.50
N SER A 607 -6.48 7.28 14.81
CA SER A 607 -5.33 6.75 15.55
C SER A 607 -5.31 5.22 15.59
N THR A 608 -6.46 4.56 15.52
CA THR A 608 -6.58 3.10 15.39
C THR A 608 -7.95 2.75 14.80
N ILE A 609 -7.97 2.10 13.64
CA ILE A 609 -9.16 1.69 12.92
C ILE A 609 -9.10 0.18 12.70
N GLN A 610 -10.11 -0.53 13.20
CA GLN A 610 -10.26 -1.96 12.91
C GLN A 610 -10.95 -2.16 11.56
N LEU A 611 -10.31 -2.91 10.69
CA LEU A 611 -10.82 -3.23 9.36
C LEU A 611 -11.77 -4.42 9.41
N LYS A 612 -12.76 -4.38 8.52
CA LYS A 612 -13.60 -5.54 8.21
C LYS A 612 -12.78 -6.59 7.46
N SER A 613 -13.32 -7.81 7.37
CA SER A 613 -12.75 -8.83 6.50
C SER A 613 -12.77 -8.38 5.03
N MET A 614 -11.67 -8.62 4.31
CA MET A 614 -11.54 -8.27 2.90
C MET A 614 -11.22 -9.52 2.08
N MET A 615 -11.97 -9.74 1.00
CA MET A 615 -11.68 -10.77 0.01
C MET A 615 -10.53 -10.35 -0.90
N PRO A 616 -9.77 -11.29 -1.48
CA PRO A 616 -8.70 -10.99 -2.43
C PRO A 616 -9.17 -10.08 -3.57
N GLY A 617 -8.34 -9.11 -3.95
CA GLY A 617 -8.65 -8.10 -4.96
C GLY A 617 -9.46 -6.90 -4.46
N GLN A 618 -9.95 -6.90 -3.21
CA GLN A 618 -10.66 -5.77 -2.64
C GLN A 618 -9.73 -4.63 -2.20
N THR A 619 -10.29 -3.42 -2.21
CA THR A 619 -9.61 -2.20 -1.76
C THR A 619 -10.43 -1.54 -0.65
N THR A 620 -9.76 -0.97 0.35
CA THR A 620 -10.38 -0.02 1.28
C THR A 620 -9.71 1.34 1.15
N ILE A 621 -10.51 2.40 1.19
CA ILE A 621 -10.06 3.79 1.08
C ILE A 621 -10.52 4.54 2.33
N LEU A 622 -9.56 5.03 3.12
CA LEU A 622 -9.80 5.94 4.24
C LEU A 622 -9.46 7.36 3.80
N THR A 623 -10.41 8.29 3.91
CA THR A 623 -10.20 9.72 3.70
C THR A 623 -10.48 10.49 4.97
N TYR A 624 -9.69 11.50 5.29
CA TYR A 624 -9.96 12.42 6.40
C TYR A 624 -9.29 13.77 6.17
N GLN A 625 -9.75 14.80 6.91
CA GLN A 625 -9.16 16.13 6.83
C GLN A 625 -8.40 16.46 8.12
N ALA A 626 -7.27 17.13 7.98
CA ALA A 626 -6.49 17.64 9.11
C ALA A 626 -6.08 19.10 8.86
N GLN A 627 -6.25 19.94 9.88
CA GLN A 627 -5.81 21.33 9.85
C GLN A 627 -4.34 21.43 10.25
N VAL A 628 -3.58 22.23 9.52
CA VAL A 628 -2.21 22.63 9.88
C VAL A 628 -2.27 23.60 11.05
N ASN A 629 -1.56 23.31 12.13
CA ASN A 629 -1.55 24.16 13.33
C ASN A 629 -0.89 25.52 13.04
N GLU A 630 -1.32 26.54 13.77
CA GLU A 630 -0.72 27.88 13.72
C GLU A 630 0.71 27.90 14.29
N GLY A 631 1.54 28.83 13.83
CA GLY A 631 2.88 29.07 14.40
C GLY A 631 3.97 28.09 13.97
N LEU A 632 3.72 27.25 12.97
CA LEU A 632 4.77 26.40 12.39
C LEU A 632 5.77 27.24 11.57
N PRO A 633 7.09 27.07 11.77
CA PRO A 633 8.11 27.75 10.98
C PRO A 633 8.03 27.41 9.48
N GLU A 634 8.43 28.35 8.63
CA GLU A 634 8.69 28.08 7.21
C GLU A 634 9.71 26.95 7.03
N ASP A 635 9.60 26.20 5.94
CA ASP A 635 10.37 25.00 5.62
C ASP A 635 10.16 23.78 6.54
N THR A 636 9.30 23.87 7.56
CA THR A 636 8.90 22.70 8.37
C THR A 636 8.26 21.64 7.47
N VAL A 637 8.76 20.40 7.53
CA VAL A 637 8.14 19.26 6.82
C VAL A 637 7.35 18.42 7.81
N ILE A 638 6.03 18.45 7.70
CA ILE A 638 5.14 17.58 8.47
C ILE A 638 5.07 16.23 7.75
N LYS A 639 5.46 15.16 8.43
CA LYS A 639 5.38 13.78 7.92
C LYS A 639 4.29 13.03 8.64
N ASN A 640 3.25 12.65 7.91
CA ASN A 640 2.11 11.93 8.46
C ASN A 640 2.16 10.46 8.00
N LYS A 641 2.37 9.55 8.95
CA LYS A 641 2.63 8.13 8.70
C LYS A 641 1.41 7.29 9.06
N VAL A 642 1.06 6.34 8.20
CA VAL A 642 0.10 5.26 8.51
C VAL A 642 0.85 3.95 8.64
N GLU A 643 0.38 3.11 9.55
CA GLU A 643 0.83 1.74 9.75
C GLU A 643 -0.35 0.80 9.53
N PHE A 644 -0.12 -0.31 8.86
CA PHE A 644 -1.05 -1.41 8.70
C PHE A 644 -0.45 -2.66 9.32
N SER A 645 -1.26 -3.38 10.08
CA SER A 645 -1.00 -4.77 10.45
C SER A 645 -2.25 -5.59 10.18
N GLY A 646 -2.09 -6.85 9.78
CA GLY A 646 -3.22 -7.68 9.42
C GLY A 646 -2.93 -9.16 9.52
N LYS A 647 -4.02 -9.93 9.47
CA LYS A 647 -3.99 -11.39 9.47
C LYS A 647 -4.91 -11.89 8.38
N THR A 648 -4.40 -12.85 7.62
CA THR A 648 -5.18 -13.63 6.66
C THR A 648 -5.59 -14.97 7.29
N ALA A 649 -6.46 -15.70 6.59
CA ALA A 649 -6.80 -17.07 6.97
C ALA A 649 -5.57 -17.98 7.15
N ASN A 650 -4.45 -17.66 6.49
CA ASN A 650 -3.27 -18.52 6.39
C ASN A 650 -2.07 -18.02 7.21
N GLY A 651 -2.17 -16.84 7.85
CA GLY A 651 -1.07 -16.31 8.65
C GLY A 651 -1.12 -14.80 8.83
N ASP A 652 -0.18 -14.31 9.63
CA ASP A 652 0.00 -12.88 9.86
C ASP A 652 0.69 -12.23 8.65
N LEU A 653 0.27 -11.01 8.31
CA LEU A 653 0.90 -10.20 7.28
C LEU A 653 1.98 -9.32 7.89
N ASP A 654 3.04 -9.11 7.13
CA ASP A 654 4.08 -8.13 7.50
C ASP A 654 3.46 -6.76 7.72
N ALA A 655 3.97 -6.05 8.73
CA ALA A 655 3.56 -4.69 9.00
C ALA A 655 3.98 -3.78 7.83
N LEU A 656 3.04 -3.02 7.29
CA LEU A 656 3.28 -2.07 6.21
C LEU A 656 3.20 -0.65 6.75
N THR A 657 3.96 0.25 6.14
CA THR A 657 3.88 1.67 6.47
C THR A 657 3.91 2.51 5.22
N SER A 658 3.17 3.61 5.23
CA SER A 658 3.20 4.62 4.16
C SER A 658 3.17 6.02 4.77
N GLU A 659 3.76 7.01 4.10
CA GLU A 659 3.81 8.39 4.57
C GLU A 659 3.38 9.37 3.48
N ALA A 660 2.70 10.43 3.90
CA ALA A 660 2.50 11.63 3.10
C ALA A 660 3.07 12.84 3.84
N SER A 661 3.70 13.75 3.10
CA SER A 661 4.38 14.91 3.65
C SER A 661 3.77 16.23 3.17
N ALA A 662 3.82 17.24 4.03
CA ALA A 662 3.42 18.60 3.71
C ALA A 662 4.52 19.57 4.18
N LYS A 663 5.12 20.31 3.25
CA LYS A 663 6.14 21.33 3.54
C LYS A 663 5.46 22.68 3.77
N ILE A 664 5.76 23.30 4.90
CA ILE A 664 5.30 24.66 5.21
C ILE A 664 6.06 25.66 4.34
N VAL A 665 5.33 26.47 3.59
CA VAL A 665 5.83 27.64 2.84
C VAL A 665 5.12 28.89 3.36
N ALA A 666 5.72 30.07 3.15
CA ALA A 666 5.05 31.33 3.43
C ALA A 666 3.66 31.40 2.74
N PRO A 667 2.63 31.96 3.39
CA PRO A 667 1.33 32.19 2.75
C PRO A 667 1.54 32.98 1.45
N LYS A 668 1.05 32.47 0.33
CA LYS A 668 1.20 33.16 -0.95
C LYS A 668 0.33 34.43 -0.92
N VAL A 669 0.96 35.58 -1.10
CA VAL A 669 0.34 36.92 -1.23
C VAL A 669 0.24 37.28 -2.72
N GLY A 670 -0.94 37.73 -3.15
CA GLY A 670 -1.21 38.24 -4.51
C GLY A 670 -1.44 39.75 -4.52
N LYS A 671 -1.50 40.35 -5.71
CA LYS A 671 -1.70 41.80 -5.88
C LYS A 671 -2.80 42.12 -6.88
N VAL A 672 -3.62 43.11 -6.56
CA VAL A 672 -4.58 43.74 -7.50
C VAL A 672 -4.25 45.22 -7.63
N MET A 673 -4.07 45.68 -8.85
CA MET A 673 -3.77 47.08 -9.18
C MET A 673 -4.97 47.75 -9.84
N PHE A 674 -5.44 48.86 -9.26
CA PHE A 674 -6.43 49.74 -9.87
C PHE A 674 -5.75 50.95 -10.50
N LYS A 675 -5.90 51.10 -11.83
CA LYS A 675 -5.42 52.23 -12.62
C LYS A 675 -6.59 53.15 -12.98
N TYR A 676 -6.43 54.45 -12.75
CA TYR A 676 -7.42 55.47 -13.10
C TYR A 676 -6.89 56.35 -14.22
N ILE A 677 -7.55 56.35 -15.37
CA ILE A 677 -7.11 57.11 -16.55
C ILE A 677 -8.22 58.00 -17.09
N ASP A 678 -7.85 59.10 -17.72
CA ASP A 678 -8.74 59.98 -18.47
C ASP A 678 -9.05 59.33 -19.82
N ARG A 679 -10.34 59.12 -20.10
CA ARG A 679 -10.79 58.38 -21.28
C ARG A 679 -10.42 59.09 -22.59
N GLN A 680 -10.42 60.41 -22.59
CA GLN A 680 -10.16 61.21 -23.80
C GLN A 680 -8.67 61.19 -24.16
N THR A 681 -7.79 61.24 -23.17
CA THR A 681 -6.34 61.37 -23.36
C THR A 681 -5.59 60.05 -23.21
N GLY A 682 -6.15 59.07 -22.50
CA GLY A 682 -5.48 57.83 -22.10
C GLY A 682 -4.49 58.01 -20.95
N GLU A 683 -4.33 59.22 -20.44
CA GLU A 683 -3.32 59.55 -19.43
C GLU A 683 -3.83 59.27 -18.00
N PRO A 684 -2.94 58.90 -17.06
CA PRO A 684 -3.30 58.73 -15.65
C PRO A 684 -3.91 60.00 -15.04
N ILE A 685 -4.97 59.84 -14.24
CA ILE A 685 -5.57 60.96 -13.50
C ILE A 685 -4.88 61.08 -12.14
N GLY A 686 -3.98 62.05 -12.04
CA GLY A 686 -3.15 62.26 -10.85
C GLY A 686 -1.97 61.27 -10.78
N ALA A 687 -1.31 61.22 -9.62
CA ALA A 687 -0.10 60.40 -9.42
C ALA A 687 -0.38 58.98 -8.88
N LYS A 688 -1.65 58.53 -8.85
CA LYS A 688 -2.07 57.39 -8.03
C LYS A 688 -2.52 56.19 -8.85
N GLN A 689 -1.95 55.03 -8.53
CA GLN A 689 -2.57 53.71 -8.69
C GLN A 689 -2.78 53.17 -7.27
N ALA A 690 -3.82 52.37 -7.05
CA ALA A 690 -4.03 51.68 -5.77
C ALA A 690 -3.66 50.21 -5.93
N ILE A 691 -2.73 49.72 -5.11
CA ILE A 691 -2.33 48.32 -5.10
C ILE A 691 -2.85 47.70 -3.80
N ALA A 692 -3.74 46.71 -3.94
CA ALA A 692 -4.21 45.87 -2.85
C ALA A 692 -3.35 44.59 -2.79
N SER A 693 -2.72 44.32 -1.65
CA SER A 693 -1.89 43.12 -1.43
C SER A 693 -2.50 42.25 -0.34
N GLY A 694 -2.88 41.01 -0.66
CA GLY A 694 -3.62 40.16 0.27
C GLY A 694 -3.30 38.67 0.14
N THR A 695 -3.77 37.88 1.10
CA THR A 695 -3.65 36.41 1.01
C THR A 695 -4.51 35.90 -0.14
N ILE A 696 -3.99 34.97 -0.95
CA ILE A 696 -4.75 34.36 -2.05
C ILE A 696 -6.08 33.79 -1.54
N GLY A 697 -7.18 34.06 -2.25
CA GLY A 697 -8.53 33.61 -1.91
C GLY A 697 -9.40 34.64 -1.17
N LYS A 698 -8.81 35.74 -0.68
CA LYS A 698 -9.56 36.86 -0.09
C LYS A 698 -10.06 37.81 -1.15
N HIS A 699 -11.22 38.40 -0.96
CA HIS A 699 -11.70 39.53 -1.75
C HIS A 699 -11.03 40.83 -1.32
N VAL A 700 -10.88 41.80 -2.23
CA VAL A 700 -10.29 43.11 -1.90
C VAL A 700 -11.07 43.81 -0.78
N SER A 701 -12.38 43.57 -0.64
CA SER A 701 -13.22 44.17 0.42
C SER A 701 -12.90 43.63 1.82
N GLU A 702 -12.30 42.45 1.90
CA GLU A 702 -11.94 41.81 3.16
C GLU A 702 -10.59 42.28 3.70
N LEU A 703 -9.88 43.13 2.94
CA LEU A 703 -8.58 43.67 3.32
C LEU A 703 -8.71 44.83 4.30
N THR A 704 -7.58 45.25 4.86
CA THR A 704 -7.49 46.43 5.72
C THR A 704 -6.77 47.56 5.00
N SER A 705 -6.85 48.78 5.53
CA SER A 705 -6.09 49.92 5.00
C SER A 705 -4.58 49.72 5.00
N ALA A 706 -4.03 48.83 5.84
CA ALA A 706 -2.61 48.48 5.84
C ALA A 706 -2.19 47.65 4.60
N ASP A 707 -3.14 47.01 3.95
CA ASP A 707 -2.94 46.14 2.78
C ASP A 707 -3.01 46.93 1.45
N ILE A 708 -3.35 48.23 1.52
CA ILE A 708 -3.50 49.13 0.37
C ILE A 708 -2.29 50.08 0.30
N SER A 709 -1.70 50.22 -0.89
CA SER A 709 -0.43 50.96 -1.10
C SER A 709 -0.41 52.41 -0.61
N ASP A 710 -1.57 53.07 -0.53
CA ASP A 710 -1.69 54.45 -0.06
C ASP A 710 -2.53 54.61 1.23
N GLY A 711 -2.77 53.50 1.94
CA GLY A 711 -3.44 53.51 3.24
C GLY A 711 -4.94 53.76 3.20
N GLN A 712 -5.54 53.79 2.01
CA GLN A 712 -6.98 54.01 1.85
C GLN A 712 -7.80 52.79 2.25
N ASP A 713 -9.08 53.03 2.53
CA ASP A 713 -10.07 51.97 2.69
C ASP A 713 -10.20 51.17 1.37
N PRO A 714 -10.14 49.83 1.38
CA PRO A 714 -10.28 49.02 0.18
C PRO A 714 -11.58 49.25 -0.60
N ASN A 715 -12.65 49.67 0.07
CA ASN A 715 -13.92 49.99 -0.60
C ASN A 715 -13.93 51.38 -1.24
N LYS A 716 -12.87 52.18 -1.12
CA LYS A 716 -12.76 53.52 -1.73
C LYS A 716 -11.92 53.57 -3.00
N ILE A 717 -11.41 52.44 -3.48
CA ILE A 717 -10.47 52.38 -4.62
C ILE A 717 -11.06 51.71 -5.88
N ARG A 718 -12.34 51.32 -5.87
CA ARG A 718 -12.87 50.34 -6.83
C ARG A 718 -14.32 50.56 -7.28
N PRO A 719 -14.65 51.66 -7.99
CA PRO A 719 -13.78 52.73 -8.45
C PRO A 719 -13.53 53.80 -7.37
N ALA A 720 -12.44 54.55 -7.52
CA ALA A 720 -12.11 55.66 -6.63
C ALA A 720 -12.90 56.93 -6.97
N TYR A 721 -13.31 57.69 -5.94
CA TYR A 721 -13.82 59.05 -6.14
C TYR A 721 -12.66 59.98 -6.50
N ILE A 722 -12.79 60.67 -7.63
CA ILE A 722 -11.80 61.63 -8.12
C ILE A 722 -12.51 62.96 -8.39
N ASP A 723 -12.09 64.01 -7.69
CA ASP A 723 -12.74 65.32 -7.77
C ASP A 723 -12.74 65.86 -9.22
N GLY A 724 -13.92 66.25 -9.70
CA GLY A 724 -14.12 66.73 -11.08
C GLY A 724 -14.12 65.66 -12.17
N TYR A 725 -14.12 64.37 -11.84
CA TYR A 725 -14.16 63.26 -12.78
C TYR A 725 -15.29 62.27 -12.46
N THR A 726 -15.84 61.65 -13.51
CA THR A 726 -16.88 60.63 -13.40
C THR A 726 -16.35 59.29 -13.96
N PRO A 727 -16.41 58.17 -13.21
CA PRO A 727 -16.08 56.85 -13.77
C PRO A 727 -17.11 56.45 -14.82
N VAL A 728 -16.63 55.89 -15.94
CA VAL A 728 -17.49 55.57 -17.09
C VAL A 728 -17.51 54.07 -17.35
N ASP A 729 -16.34 53.47 -17.49
CA ASP A 729 -16.20 52.06 -17.84
C ASP A 729 -14.86 51.50 -17.32
N LEU A 730 -14.74 50.18 -17.35
CA LEU A 730 -13.57 49.45 -16.85
C LEU A 730 -13.28 48.20 -17.68
N THR A 731 -12.03 47.74 -17.59
CA THR A 731 -11.55 46.49 -18.18
C THR A 731 -10.42 45.90 -17.31
N ASP A 732 -10.25 44.59 -17.38
CA ASP A 732 -9.12 43.81 -16.89
C ASP A 732 -8.20 43.32 -18.02
N ASP A 733 -8.43 43.75 -19.26
CA ASP A 733 -7.54 43.48 -20.40
C ASP A 733 -6.23 44.30 -20.31
N ASP A 734 -5.09 43.64 -20.55
CA ASP A 734 -3.77 44.27 -20.51
C ASP A 734 -3.54 45.27 -21.66
N ASP A 735 -4.09 45.00 -22.85
CA ASP A 735 -3.98 45.84 -24.04
C ASP A 735 -5.23 46.69 -24.25
N LEU A 736 -5.14 47.95 -23.82
CA LEU A 736 -6.25 48.91 -23.92
C LEU A 736 -6.66 49.25 -25.36
N THR A 737 -5.86 48.92 -26.38
CA THR A 737 -6.20 49.20 -27.79
C THR A 737 -7.20 48.21 -28.38
N THR A 738 -7.29 47.02 -27.80
CA THR A 738 -8.20 45.93 -28.21
C THR A 738 -9.19 45.53 -27.13
N ALA A 739 -9.07 46.12 -25.93
CA ALA A 739 -9.86 45.79 -24.76
C ALA A 739 -11.37 45.96 -24.94
N THR A 740 -12.13 45.06 -24.31
CA THR A 740 -13.58 45.21 -24.17
C THR A 740 -13.88 45.93 -22.85
N PHE A 741 -14.69 46.98 -22.91
CA PHE A 741 -15.02 47.80 -21.75
C PHE A 741 -16.44 47.50 -21.26
N SER A 742 -16.57 47.32 -19.95
CA SER A 742 -17.85 47.15 -19.25
C SER A 742 -18.20 48.41 -18.46
N ALA A 743 -19.49 48.67 -18.24
CA ALA A 743 -19.94 49.83 -17.46
C ALA A 743 -19.31 49.85 -16.06
N ALA A 744 -18.99 51.05 -15.57
CA ALA A 744 -18.39 51.22 -14.24
C ALA A 744 -19.29 50.63 -13.14
N LYS A 745 -18.68 49.84 -12.25
CA LYS A 745 -19.32 49.21 -11.10
C LYS A 745 -18.28 48.95 -10.00
N ASP A 746 -18.75 48.64 -8.79
CA ASP A 746 -17.92 48.09 -7.73
C ASP A 746 -17.33 46.74 -8.19
N ILE A 747 -16.02 46.71 -8.34
CA ILE A 747 -15.27 45.53 -8.75
C ILE A 747 -14.53 45.00 -7.52
N ASP A 748 -15.02 43.89 -6.98
CA ASP A 748 -14.47 43.21 -5.81
C ASP A 748 -13.70 41.93 -6.19
N PRO A 749 -12.52 42.03 -6.83
CA PRO A 749 -11.79 40.86 -7.27
C PRO A 749 -11.27 40.05 -6.08
N GLU A 750 -11.24 38.73 -6.25
CA GLU A 750 -10.50 37.81 -5.39
C GLU A 750 -9.00 37.96 -5.65
N ILE A 751 -8.18 37.95 -4.60
CA ILE A 751 -6.72 37.97 -4.72
C ILE A 751 -6.25 36.63 -5.30
N GLN A 752 -5.73 36.67 -6.52
CA GLN A 752 -5.20 35.49 -7.22
C GLN A 752 -3.68 35.39 -7.14
N ALA A 753 -3.13 34.26 -7.62
CA ALA A 753 -1.69 34.10 -7.77
C ALA A 753 -1.17 35.00 -8.91
N GLY A 754 -0.37 36.01 -8.58
CA GLY A 754 0.18 36.97 -9.54
C GLY A 754 -0.33 38.39 -9.31
N GLU A 755 -0.16 39.25 -10.33
CA GLU A 755 -0.66 40.62 -10.35
C GLU A 755 -1.80 40.73 -11.36
N THR A 756 -2.95 41.23 -10.92
CA THR A 756 -4.11 41.51 -11.78
C THR A 756 -4.31 43.02 -11.87
N ILE A 757 -4.55 43.54 -13.07
CA ILE A 757 -4.69 44.98 -13.32
C ILE A 757 -6.11 45.28 -13.78
N TYR A 758 -6.78 46.18 -13.09
CA TYR A 758 -8.04 46.79 -13.53
C TYR A 758 -7.79 48.23 -13.95
N THR A 759 -8.16 48.56 -15.20
CA THR A 759 -8.11 49.93 -15.70
C THR A 759 -9.52 50.50 -15.73
N ILE A 760 -9.74 51.58 -14.98
CA ILE A 760 -11.00 52.30 -14.90
C ILE A 760 -10.82 53.64 -15.61
N ARG A 761 -11.67 53.91 -16.60
CA ARG A 761 -11.64 55.15 -17.36
C ARG A 761 -12.65 56.15 -16.81
N TYR A 762 -12.23 57.40 -16.75
CA TYR A 762 -13.02 58.51 -16.27
C TYR A 762 -13.13 59.60 -17.31
N GLU A 763 -14.17 60.39 -17.20
CA GLU A 763 -14.41 61.57 -18.03
C GLU A 763 -14.50 62.82 -17.14
N LYS A 764 -14.01 63.94 -17.66
CA LYS A 764 -13.94 65.19 -16.90
C LYS A 764 -15.29 65.91 -16.88
N GLN A 765 -15.76 66.25 -15.69
CA GLN A 765 -17.00 67.01 -15.51
C GLN A 765 -16.84 68.45 -16.01
N ARG A 766 -17.80 68.94 -16.79
CA ARG A 766 -17.78 70.33 -17.30
C ARG A 766 -19.18 70.90 -17.51
N LEU A 767 -19.37 72.16 -17.11
CA LEU A 767 -20.57 72.94 -17.41
C LEU A 767 -20.24 74.13 -18.30
N ALA A 768 -21.07 74.45 -19.27
CA ALA A 768 -20.89 75.63 -20.10
C ALA A 768 -22.20 76.23 -20.63
N ILE A 769 -22.26 77.56 -20.73
CA ILE A 769 -23.20 78.23 -21.64
C ILE A 769 -22.59 78.16 -23.05
N THR A 770 -23.20 77.40 -23.94
CA THR A 770 -22.71 77.16 -25.31
C THR A 770 -23.33 78.09 -26.34
N ALA A 771 -24.52 78.66 -26.07
CA ALA A 771 -25.12 79.73 -26.87
C ALA A 771 -25.80 80.78 -25.98
N LEU A 772 -25.60 82.07 -26.28
CA LEU A 772 -26.17 83.21 -25.54
C LEU A 772 -26.42 84.41 -26.47
N PRO A 773 -27.58 85.10 -26.39
CA PRO A 773 -27.83 86.30 -27.19
C PRO A 773 -26.89 87.44 -26.79
N ARG A 774 -26.06 87.90 -27.71
CA ARG A 774 -25.06 88.97 -27.44
C ARG A 774 -25.62 90.39 -27.61
N LYS A 775 -26.66 90.57 -28.43
CA LYS A 775 -27.33 91.86 -28.64
C LYS A 775 -28.83 91.63 -28.83
N MET A 776 -29.64 92.39 -28.10
CA MET A 776 -31.10 92.42 -28.21
C MET A 776 -31.50 93.87 -28.52
N ASP A 777 -32.11 94.10 -29.67
CA ASP A 777 -32.40 95.44 -30.19
C ASP A 777 -33.91 95.60 -30.44
N PHE A 778 -34.57 96.40 -29.61
CA PHE A 778 -36.01 96.68 -29.73
C PHE A 778 -36.33 97.60 -30.92
N GLY A 779 -35.32 98.13 -31.62
CA GLY A 779 -35.48 99.02 -32.75
C GLY A 779 -35.89 100.44 -32.34
N MET A 780 -36.45 101.18 -33.30
CA MET A 780 -36.90 102.55 -33.08
C MET A 780 -38.28 102.58 -32.43
N LEU A 781 -38.37 103.20 -31.26
CA LEU A 781 -39.58 103.27 -30.44
C LEU A 781 -40.05 104.74 -30.32
N SER A 782 -41.36 104.94 -30.13
CA SER A 782 -41.94 106.28 -29.96
C SER A 782 -41.62 106.87 -28.58
N ASP A 783 -41.31 108.17 -28.55
CA ASP A 783 -41.05 108.96 -27.34
C ASP A 783 -42.31 109.56 -26.70
N THR A 784 -43.50 109.25 -27.23
CA THR A 784 -44.78 109.67 -26.65
C THR A 784 -44.94 109.11 -25.22
N GLN A 785 -45.39 109.94 -24.29
CA GLN A 785 -45.57 109.58 -22.87
C GLN A 785 -46.87 108.78 -22.69
N ASN A 786 -46.79 107.45 -22.76
CA ASN A 786 -47.91 106.55 -22.52
C ASN A 786 -47.47 105.23 -21.91
N GLU A 787 -48.32 104.57 -21.13
CA GLU A 787 -48.07 103.22 -20.64
C GLU A 787 -47.92 102.28 -21.84
N ARG A 788 -46.76 101.64 -22.03
CA ARG A 788 -46.54 100.79 -23.21
C ARG A 788 -45.50 99.71 -22.98
N THR A 789 -45.78 98.52 -23.53
CA THR A 789 -44.79 97.46 -23.70
C THR A 789 -44.35 97.42 -25.16
N PHE A 790 -43.04 97.53 -25.38
CA PHE A 790 -42.42 97.39 -26.68
C PHE A 790 -41.84 95.99 -26.79
N TYR A 791 -42.23 95.24 -27.80
CA TYR A 791 -41.77 93.87 -27.94
C TYR A 791 -40.54 93.78 -28.83
N LEU A 792 -39.61 92.89 -28.44
CA LEU A 792 -38.40 92.60 -29.17
C LEU A 792 -38.73 91.66 -30.34
N PRO A 793 -38.57 92.08 -31.60
CA PRO A 793 -38.83 91.19 -32.73
C PRO A 793 -37.84 90.02 -32.74
N ALA A 794 -38.32 88.85 -33.13
CA ALA A 794 -37.47 87.68 -33.25
C ALA A 794 -36.49 87.85 -34.44
N PRO A 795 -35.21 87.43 -34.29
CA PRO A 795 -34.29 87.34 -35.40
C PRO A 795 -34.88 86.49 -36.53
N THR A 796 -34.86 87.01 -37.75
CA THR A 796 -35.18 86.22 -38.94
C THR A 796 -33.88 85.68 -39.52
N ALA A 797 -33.80 84.35 -39.68
CA ALA A 797 -32.80 83.78 -40.57
C ALA A 797 -33.36 83.83 -42.00
N ILE A 798 -32.53 84.08 -43.01
CA ILE A 798 -32.89 83.86 -44.41
C ILE A 798 -32.33 82.49 -44.83
N PRO A 799 -33.06 81.37 -44.67
CA PRO A 799 -32.79 80.17 -45.45
C PRO A 799 -33.53 80.23 -46.79
N ARG A 800 -33.05 79.47 -47.78
CA ARG A 800 -33.48 79.45 -49.20
C ARG A 800 -34.97 79.08 -49.46
N SER A 801 -35.83 78.98 -48.45
CA SER A 801 -37.20 78.46 -48.59
C SER A 801 -38.25 79.07 -47.63
N GLY A 802 -38.11 80.34 -47.24
CA GLY A 802 -39.15 81.08 -46.49
C GLY A 802 -38.64 81.74 -45.21
N TYR A 803 -39.37 82.77 -44.75
CA TYR A 803 -39.06 83.51 -43.51
C TYR A 803 -39.39 82.63 -42.30
N GLN A 804 -38.37 82.06 -41.64
CA GLN A 804 -38.52 81.35 -40.37
C GLN A 804 -37.97 82.21 -39.23
N LYS A 805 -38.80 82.45 -38.20
CA LYS A 805 -38.38 83.17 -37.00
C LYS A 805 -37.53 82.26 -36.12
N ASN A 806 -36.40 82.78 -35.63
CA ASN A 806 -35.53 82.07 -34.70
C ASN A 806 -35.67 82.72 -33.31
N PRO A 807 -36.42 82.12 -32.37
CA PRO A 807 -36.62 82.70 -31.05
C PRO A 807 -35.28 82.87 -30.31
N TYR A 808 -35.17 83.94 -29.51
CA TYR A 808 -34.03 84.11 -28.63
C TYR A 808 -33.98 82.94 -27.64
N HIS A 809 -32.79 82.38 -27.44
CA HIS A 809 -32.60 81.24 -26.56
C HIS A 809 -31.20 81.22 -25.94
N ILE A 810 -31.02 80.35 -24.96
CA ILE A 810 -29.76 80.09 -24.26
C ILE A 810 -29.52 78.59 -24.28
N GLU A 811 -28.32 78.17 -24.68
CA GLU A 811 -27.93 76.76 -24.61
C GLU A 811 -26.94 76.52 -23.48
N ILE A 812 -27.21 75.48 -22.70
CA ILE A 812 -26.40 75.00 -21.58
C ILE A 812 -25.98 73.57 -21.89
N SER A 813 -24.69 73.30 -21.83
CA SER A 813 -24.11 71.96 -22.01
C SER A 813 -23.55 71.46 -20.68
N ASP A 814 -24.05 70.31 -20.25
CA ASP A 814 -23.62 69.54 -19.07
C ASP A 814 -22.88 68.29 -19.55
N TYR A 815 -21.55 68.32 -19.45
CA TYR A 815 -20.67 67.22 -19.83
C TYR A 815 -20.40 66.37 -18.59
N TRP A 816 -20.85 65.11 -18.66
CA TRP A 816 -20.62 64.08 -17.66
C TRP A 816 -21.31 64.32 -16.31
N GLY A 817 -22.40 65.10 -16.36
CA GLY A 817 -23.48 65.12 -15.37
C GLY A 817 -23.15 65.72 -14.04
N ILE A 818 -22.87 67.01 -14.04
CA ILE A 818 -22.75 67.77 -12.80
C ILE A 818 -24.04 67.60 -11.99
N ALA A 819 -23.88 67.19 -10.73
CA ALA A 819 -24.99 66.74 -9.89
C ALA A 819 -26.09 67.81 -9.76
N ASN A 820 -25.71 69.07 -9.54
CA ASN A 820 -26.65 70.17 -9.43
C ASN A 820 -26.12 71.43 -10.12
N TRP A 821 -26.95 72.09 -10.94
CA TRP A 821 -26.62 73.41 -11.46
C TRP A 821 -27.83 74.33 -11.62
N SER A 822 -27.59 75.63 -11.68
CA SER A 822 -28.62 76.64 -11.86
C SER A 822 -28.21 77.75 -12.83
N LEU A 823 -29.21 78.29 -13.53
CA LEU A 823 -29.06 79.47 -14.40
C LEU A 823 -29.80 80.65 -13.80
N ASP A 824 -29.09 81.73 -13.52
CA ASP A 824 -29.63 82.99 -13.01
C ASP A 824 -29.40 84.14 -14.02
N VAL A 825 -30.29 85.12 -14.07
CA VAL A 825 -30.13 86.36 -14.86
C VAL A 825 -30.38 87.61 -14.03
N LYS A 826 -29.58 88.65 -14.26
CA LYS A 826 -29.76 89.98 -13.65
C LYS A 826 -29.67 91.08 -14.68
N GLN A 827 -30.57 92.07 -14.61
CA GLN A 827 -30.38 93.35 -15.28
C GLN A 827 -29.44 94.23 -14.44
N GLN A 828 -28.25 94.53 -14.94
CA GLN A 828 -27.19 95.17 -14.16
C GLN A 828 -27.52 96.60 -13.75
N HIS A 829 -28.09 97.39 -14.66
CA HIS A 829 -28.47 98.78 -14.45
C HIS A 829 -29.72 99.12 -15.26
N GLN A 830 -30.37 100.24 -14.96
CA GLN A 830 -31.50 100.72 -15.75
C GLN A 830 -31.08 101.03 -17.20
N PHE A 831 -32.03 101.11 -18.13
CA PHE A 831 -31.79 101.58 -19.48
C PHE A 831 -31.30 103.04 -19.46
N GLU A 832 -30.07 103.24 -19.94
CA GLU A 832 -29.37 104.53 -19.94
C GLU A 832 -29.11 104.98 -21.37
N GLY A 833 -29.31 106.26 -21.65
CA GLY A 833 -29.04 106.89 -22.95
C GLY A 833 -28.40 108.26 -22.79
N GLN A 834 -28.06 108.89 -23.90
CA GLN A 834 -27.41 110.19 -23.95
C GLN A 834 -28.23 111.16 -24.80
N TYR A 835 -28.82 112.19 -24.19
CA TYR A 835 -29.71 113.12 -24.90
C TYR A 835 -29.10 114.52 -24.98
N ILE A 836 -29.35 115.21 -26.09
CA ILE A 836 -28.97 116.61 -26.31
C ILE A 836 -30.27 117.39 -26.58
N ASP A 837 -30.56 118.39 -25.74
CA ASP A 837 -31.74 119.24 -25.91
C ASP A 837 -31.48 120.30 -26.98
N LYS A 838 -32.10 120.14 -28.16
CA LYS A 838 -31.91 121.05 -29.30
C LYS A 838 -32.69 122.38 -29.19
N GLN A 839 -33.52 122.58 -28.15
CA GLN A 839 -34.33 123.80 -27.98
C GLN A 839 -33.82 124.77 -26.90
N ALA A 840 -32.80 124.38 -26.12
CA ALA A 840 -32.13 125.28 -25.19
C ALA A 840 -31.13 126.19 -25.94
N GLN A 841 -31.58 127.34 -26.42
CA GLN A 841 -30.69 128.38 -26.96
C GLN A 841 -29.71 128.87 -25.86
N ALA A 842 -28.42 128.69 -26.13
CA ALA A 842 -27.26 129.23 -25.41
C ALA A 842 -26.95 128.65 -24.01
N LYS A 843 -26.32 127.46 -23.96
CA LYS A 843 -25.08 127.12 -23.21
C LYS A 843 -24.80 125.60 -23.26
N SER A 844 -23.67 125.20 -23.86
CA SER A 844 -23.03 123.87 -23.83
C SER A 844 -23.81 122.68 -24.44
N GLU A 845 -23.32 122.16 -25.58
CA GLU A 845 -23.73 120.89 -26.21
C GLU A 845 -23.25 119.64 -25.44
N THR A 846 -23.39 119.63 -24.11
CA THR A 846 -23.02 118.47 -23.30
C THR A 846 -24.17 117.47 -23.26
N ALA A 847 -23.95 116.28 -23.83
CA ALA A 847 -24.91 115.18 -23.73
C ALA A 847 -25.19 114.85 -22.26
N GLN A 848 -26.47 114.87 -21.90
CA GLN A 848 -26.93 114.50 -20.56
C GLN A 848 -27.29 113.01 -20.52
N LYS A 849 -26.81 112.33 -19.49
CA LYS A 849 -27.24 110.96 -19.19
C LYS A 849 -28.72 110.98 -18.82
N VAL A 850 -29.52 110.26 -19.60
CA VAL A 850 -30.95 110.09 -19.38
C VAL A 850 -31.25 108.63 -19.08
N ILE A 851 -32.26 108.39 -18.25
CA ILE A 851 -32.60 107.05 -17.75
C ILE A 851 -34.08 106.80 -18.05
N LEU A 852 -34.41 105.65 -18.61
CA LEU A 852 -35.80 105.19 -18.70
C LEU A 852 -36.25 104.69 -17.32
N ASN A 853 -36.55 105.62 -16.41
CA ASN A 853 -36.90 105.28 -15.03
C ASN A 853 -38.15 104.39 -14.97
N GLY A 854 -38.15 103.36 -14.13
CA GLY A 854 -39.25 102.40 -14.01
C GLY A 854 -39.43 101.43 -15.18
N ALA A 855 -38.60 101.51 -16.23
CA ALA A 855 -38.65 100.52 -17.31
C ALA A 855 -38.20 99.14 -16.82
N ARG A 856 -38.89 98.08 -17.25
CA ARG A 856 -38.61 96.70 -16.86
C ARG A 856 -38.66 95.77 -18.07
N LEU A 857 -37.81 94.75 -18.06
CA LEU A 857 -37.87 93.68 -19.06
C LEU A 857 -38.84 92.60 -18.61
N GLN A 858 -39.67 92.13 -19.53
CA GLN A 858 -40.65 91.07 -19.33
C GLN A 858 -40.31 89.93 -20.28
N PHE A 859 -40.14 88.73 -19.74
CA PHE A 859 -39.91 87.50 -20.50
C PHE A 859 -41.12 86.59 -20.30
N ASN A 860 -41.73 86.16 -21.39
CA ASN A 860 -42.91 85.30 -21.41
C ASN A 860 -42.68 84.14 -22.39
N ASN A 861 -43.52 83.11 -22.30
CA ASN A 861 -43.49 81.93 -23.17
C ASN A 861 -42.11 81.24 -23.18
N ALA A 862 -41.39 81.28 -22.07
CA ALA A 862 -40.11 80.61 -21.95
C ALA A 862 -40.32 79.10 -21.83
N LYS A 863 -39.51 78.31 -22.53
CA LYS A 863 -39.56 76.85 -22.49
C LYS A 863 -38.15 76.29 -22.46
N LEU A 864 -37.92 75.37 -21.53
CA LEU A 864 -36.71 74.55 -21.51
C LEU A 864 -36.96 73.26 -22.31
N THR A 865 -36.03 72.92 -23.20
CA THR A 865 -36.05 71.67 -23.96
C THR A 865 -34.67 71.02 -23.95
N THR A 866 -34.61 69.71 -23.78
CA THR A 866 -33.39 68.92 -23.98
C THR A 866 -33.16 68.73 -25.48
N VAL A 867 -32.04 69.24 -25.99
CA VAL A 867 -31.63 69.17 -27.40
C VAL A 867 -30.82 67.91 -27.67
N HIS A 868 -30.06 67.48 -26.68
CA HIS A 868 -29.27 66.25 -26.72
C HIS A 868 -29.16 65.69 -25.31
N ALA A 869 -29.21 64.37 -25.19
CA ALA A 869 -28.87 63.65 -23.97
C ALA A 869 -28.34 62.28 -24.37
N ASP A 870 -27.08 62.01 -24.02
CA ASP A 870 -26.57 60.66 -23.89
C ASP A 870 -26.34 60.36 -22.39
N GLY A 871 -26.35 59.08 -22.02
CA GLY A 871 -26.35 58.64 -20.64
C GLY A 871 -27.49 57.65 -20.33
N GLN A 872 -27.29 56.84 -19.30
CA GLN A 872 -28.29 55.92 -18.77
C GLN A 872 -28.35 56.15 -17.26
N THR A 873 -29.45 56.75 -16.80
CA THR A 873 -29.75 56.92 -15.38
C THR A 873 -30.97 56.08 -15.03
N GLY A 874 -30.91 55.34 -13.93
CA GLY A 874 -32.04 54.56 -13.43
C GLY A 874 -33.21 55.42 -12.92
N GLU A 875 -32.95 56.70 -12.63
CA GLU A 875 -33.94 57.67 -12.15
C GLU A 875 -34.04 58.91 -13.06
N GLU A 876 -35.26 59.47 -13.16
CA GLU A 876 -35.47 60.73 -13.88
C GLU A 876 -34.92 61.93 -13.09
N SER A 877 -34.06 62.72 -13.73
CA SER A 877 -33.53 63.96 -13.17
C SER A 877 -34.62 65.03 -13.04
N LYS A 878 -34.60 65.83 -11.97
CA LYS A 878 -35.59 66.89 -11.74
C LYS A 878 -35.06 68.21 -12.27
N ILE A 879 -35.79 68.83 -13.21
CA ILE A 879 -35.45 70.15 -13.75
C ILE A 879 -36.64 71.09 -13.62
N ASP A 880 -36.48 72.15 -12.84
CA ASP A 880 -37.47 73.21 -12.66
C ASP A 880 -37.02 74.43 -13.48
N ALA A 881 -37.88 74.93 -14.37
CA ALA A 881 -37.61 76.11 -15.20
C ALA A 881 -38.81 77.07 -15.19
N LEU A 882 -38.54 78.38 -15.08
CA LEU A 882 -39.59 79.39 -15.18
C LEU A 882 -40.08 79.51 -16.64
N ASP A 883 -41.38 79.67 -16.84
CA ASP A 883 -42.00 79.95 -18.15
C ASP A 883 -42.24 81.45 -18.39
N HIS A 884 -42.22 82.26 -17.33
CA HIS A 884 -42.29 83.72 -17.40
C HIS A 884 -41.57 84.38 -16.21
N PHE A 885 -41.01 85.57 -16.43
CA PHE A 885 -40.40 86.40 -15.38
C PHE A 885 -40.25 87.85 -15.81
N ASN A 886 -40.10 88.75 -14.84
CA ASN A 886 -39.71 90.13 -15.10
C ASN A 886 -38.32 90.40 -14.48
N LEU A 887 -37.57 91.32 -15.07
CA LEU A 887 -36.33 91.82 -14.51
C LEU A 887 -36.49 93.27 -14.10
N ASP A 888 -36.27 93.49 -12.81
CA ASP A 888 -36.15 94.82 -12.24
C ASP A 888 -34.70 95.30 -12.35
N PRO A 889 -34.47 96.55 -12.75
CA PRO A 889 -33.13 97.08 -12.91
C PRO A 889 -32.40 97.21 -11.57
N ASN A 890 -31.13 96.83 -11.55
CA ASN A 890 -30.31 96.69 -10.33
C ASN A 890 -30.83 95.64 -9.32
N GLY A 891 -31.87 94.86 -9.67
CA GLY A 891 -32.49 93.87 -8.78
C GLY A 891 -31.56 92.72 -8.39
N THR A 892 -32.06 91.82 -7.53
CA THR A 892 -31.39 90.54 -7.25
C THR A 892 -31.43 89.64 -8.49
N PRO A 893 -30.40 88.79 -8.73
CA PRO A 893 -30.46 87.82 -9.82
C PRO A 893 -31.70 86.94 -9.71
N ARG A 894 -32.41 86.80 -10.83
CA ARG A 894 -33.59 85.94 -10.95
C ARG A 894 -33.13 84.55 -11.37
N ARG A 895 -33.47 83.55 -10.56
CA ARG A 895 -33.25 82.15 -10.89
C ARG A 895 -34.24 81.65 -11.90
N LEU A 896 -33.72 81.09 -12.99
CA LEU A 896 -34.51 80.67 -14.14
C LEU A 896 -34.62 79.17 -14.24
N ILE A 897 -33.52 78.46 -14.00
CA ILE A 897 -33.43 77.00 -14.10
C ILE A 897 -32.73 76.47 -12.86
N ILE A 898 -33.27 75.37 -12.31
CA ILE A 898 -32.64 74.53 -11.30
C ILE A 898 -32.66 73.11 -11.85
N GLN A 899 -31.47 72.50 -12.02
CA GLN A 899 -31.32 71.10 -12.35
C GLN A 899 -30.75 70.38 -11.13
N ASN A 900 -31.45 69.32 -10.70
CA ASN A 900 -30.98 68.36 -9.71
C ASN A 900 -30.96 66.99 -10.36
N LYS A 901 -29.76 66.50 -10.66
CA LYS A 901 -29.56 65.18 -11.27
C LYS A 901 -29.84 64.09 -10.25
N ARG A 902 -30.51 63.02 -10.68
CA ARG A 902 -30.84 61.85 -9.86
C ARG A 902 -30.24 60.60 -10.48
N GLY A 903 -29.87 59.64 -9.63
CA GLY A 903 -29.20 58.41 -10.02
C GLY A 903 -28.15 57.97 -9.01
N HIS A 904 -27.63 56.76 -9.19
CA HIS A 904 -26.55 56.17 -8.41
C HIS A 904 -25.20 56.57 -8.99
N PHE A 905 -24.71 57.76 -8.61
CA PHE A 905 -23.39 58.25 -9.00
C PHE A 905 -22.37 58.05 -7.87
N LEU A 906 -21.08 58.01 -8.22
CA LEU A 906 -20.00 57.94 -7.25
C LEU A 906 -19.78 59.31 -6.60
N GLU A 907 -19.87 59.36 -5.27
CA GLU A 907 -19.66 60.56 -4.45
C GLU A 907 -18.47 60.37 -3.49
N ASN A 908 -17.95 61.47 -2.93
CA ASN A 908 -16.80 61.41 -2.01
C ASN A 908 -17.10 60.60 -0.72
N SER A 909 -18.36 60.60 -0.28
CA SER A 909 -18.85 59.81 0.84
C SER A 909 -19.25 58.38 0.47
N SER A 910 -19.23 58.01 -0.81
CA SER A 910 -19.60 56.67 -1.23
C SER A 910 -18.63 55.63 -0.66
N ASP A 911 -19.20 54.49 -0.28
CA ASP A 911 -18.49 53.29 0.12
C ASP A 911 -18.91 52.17 -0.81
N ASN A 912 -17.95 51.57 -1.53
CA ASN A 912 -18.28 50.58 -2.55
C ASN A 912 -18.56 49.24 -1.86
N GLN A 913 -19.85 48.94 -1.72
CA GLN A 913 -20.32 47.70 -1.12
C GLN A 913 -21.37 47.04 -2.01
N ASN A 914 -21.46 45.70 -1.93
CA ASN A 914 -22.49 44.89 -2.55
C ASN A 914 -22.55 44.95 -4.09
N ASN A 915 -21.41 45.06 -4.79
CA ASN A 915 -21.35 45.07 -6.27
C ASN A 915 -22.22 46.18 -6.89
N LEU A 916 -22.23 47.36 -6.27
CA LEU A 916 -22.99 48.52 -6.74
C LEU A 916 -22.67 48.84 -8.21
N THR A 917 -23.70 49.08 -9.02
CA THR A 917 -23.53 49.56 -10.41
C THR A 917 -23.76 51.06 -10.44
N TYR A 918 -22.90 51.81 -11.13
CA TYR A 918 -23.04 53.26 -11.25
C TYR A 918 -23.81 53.63 -12.51
N ASP A 919 -24.68 54.64 -12.36
CA ASP A 919 -25.37 55.25 -13.48
C ASP A 919 -24.38 56.03 -14.36
N HIS A 920 -24.65 56.06 -15.66
CA HIS A 920 -23.81 56.76 -16.62
C HIS A 920 -24.38 58.15 -16.89
N PRO A 921 -23.78 59.23 -16.36
CA PRO A 921 -24.39 60.55 -16.42
C PRO A 921 -24.45 61.14 -17.83
N GLY A 922 -23.51 60.77 -18.70
CA GLY A 922 -23.42 61.22 -20.08
C GLY A 922 -23.40 62.75 -20.29
N TYR A 923 -23.66 63.17 -21.52
CA TYR A 923 -23.60 64.52 -22.04
C TYR A 923 -25.01 65.00 -22.39
N SER A 924 -25.42 66.12 -21.80
CA SER A 924 -26.73 66.72 -22.02
C SER A 924 -26.62 68.18 -22.48
N VAL A 925 -27.45 68.57 -23.45
CA VAL A 925 -27.59 69.95 -23.93
C VAL A 925 -29.03 70.41 -23.74
N TYR A 926 -29.20 71.52 -23.03
CA TYR A 926 -30.48 72.14 -22.74
C TYR A 926 -30.60 73.48 -23.46
N ARG A 927 -31.76 73.75 -24.05
CA ARG A 927 -32.09 75.03 -24.69
C ARG A 927 -33.25 75.69 -23.95
N TYR A 928 -32.99 76.86 -23.38
CA TYR A 928 -34.00 77.72 -22.75
C TYR A 928 -34.40 78.83 -23.71
N GLN A 929 -35.58 78.68 -24.32
CA GLN A 929 -36.05 79.45 -25.47
C GLN A 929 -37.21 80.37 -25.08
N PHE A 930 -37.25 81.59 -25.61
CA PHE A 930 -38.31 82.58 -25.36
C PHE A 930 -39.28 82.66 -26.55
N GLY A 931 -40.42 81.97 -26.44
CA GLY A 931 -41.43 81.86 -27.49
C GLY A 931 -41.13 80.78 -28.53
N ASP A 932 -42.04 80.63 -29.47
CA ASP A 932 -41.95 79.76 -30.64
C ASP A 932 -42.11 80.57 -31.94
N GLU A 933 -42.27 79.92 -33.09
CA GLU A 933 -42.43 80.60 -34.38
C GLU A 933 -43.62 81.59 -34.40
N GLN A 934 -44.67 81.33 -33.61
CA GLN A 934 -45.84 82.21 -33.52
C GLN A 934 -45.63 83.32 -32.48
N SER A 935 -44.99 83.00 -31.36
CA SER A 935 -44.94 83.87 -30.18
C SER A 935 -43.63 84.62 -29.93
N ALA A 936 -42.56 84.32 -30.67
CA ALA A 936 -41.24 84.90 -30.42
C ALA A 936 -41.19 86.44 -30.53
N ASP A 937 -41.99 87.06 -31.40
CA ASP A 937 -42.01 88.52 -31.59
C ASP A 937 -42.59 89.29 -30.39
N TYR A 938 -43.20 88.61 -29.43
CA TYR A 938 -43.79 89.21 -28.25
C TYR A 938 -43.44 88.50 -26.93
N SER A 939 -42.45 87.60 -26.97
CA SER A 939 -42.00 86.85 -25.80
C SER A 939 -40.99 87.61 -24.94
N ILE A 940 -40.34 88.64 -25.49
CA ILE A 940 -39.49 89.57 -24.73
C ILE A 940 -40.03 90.98 -24.92
N GLY A 941 -40.45 91.63 -23.84
CA GLY A 941 -41.05 92.95 -23.83
C GLY A 941 -40.29 93.93 -22.95
N LEU A 942 -40.13 95.17 -23.40
CA LEU A 942 -39.69 96.30 -22.61
C LEU A 942 -40.92 97.09 -22.20
N HIS A 943 -41.32 96.95 -20.94
CA HIS A 943 -42.44 97.68 -20.37
C HIS A 943 -41.95 99.01 -19.81
N VAL A 944 -42.53 100.11 -20.29
CA VAL A 944 -42.16 101.48 -19.91
C VAL A 944 -43.40 102.20 -19.37
N PRO A 945 -43.39 102.59 -18.07
CA PRO A 945 -44.51 103.31 -17.45
C PRO A 945 -44.86 104.63 -18.14
N ALA A 946 -46.11 105.06 -18.02
CA ALA A 946 -46.59 106.35 -18.51
C ALA A 946 -45.88 107.54 -17.84
N THR A 947 -45.42 107.37 -16.59
CA THR A 947 -44.71 108.38 -15.81
C THR A 947 -43.24 108.53 -16.21
N THR A 948 -42.72 107.65 -17.07
CA THR A 948 -41.31 107.62 -17.47
C THR A 948 -41.02 108.67 -18.53
N LYS A 949 -40.24 109.70 -18.19
CA LYS A 949 -39.77 110.69 -19.15
C LYS A 949 -38.83 110.08 -20.21
N ARG A 950 -39.34 109.96 -21.43
CA ARG A 950 -38.60 109.50 -22.63
C ARG A 950 -37.89 110.64 -23.35
N TYR A 951 -36.71 110.35 -23.88
CA TYR A 951 -35.94 111.24 -24.74
C TYR A 951 -35.60 110.51 -26.05
N ALA A 952 -35.55 111.22 -27.17
CA ALA A 952 -35.17 110.67 -28.46
C ALA A 952 -33.65 110.35 -28.49
N THR A 953 -33.26 109.22 -27.92
CA THR A 953 -31.88 108.72 -27.88
C THR A 953 -31.84 107.19 -27.85
N HIS A 954 -30.65 106.61 -28.01
CA HIS A 954 -30.42 105.19 -27.82
C HIS A 954 -30.28 104.88 -26.34
N TYR A 955 -31.07 103.93 -25.86
CA TYR A 955 -30.99 103.43 -24.50
C TYR A 955 -30.40 102.02 -24.48
N ASN A 956 -29.51 101.76 -23.55
CA ASN A 956 -28.85 100.47 -23.37
C ASN A 956 -28.85 100.03 -21.91
N THR A 957 -29.00 98.72 -21.71
CA THR A 957 -28.81 98.01 -20.44
C THR A 957 -27.95 96.76 -20.69
N LYS A 958 -27.45 96.13 -19.62
CA LYS A 958 -26.69 94.89 -19.68
C LYS A 958 -27.36 93.79 -18.85
N LEU A 959 -27.54 92.63 -19.47
CA LEU A 959 -27.95 91.41 -18.78
C LEU A 959 -26.71 90.59 -18.41
N GLN A 960 -26.63 90.20 -17.15
CA GLN A 960 -25.61 89.28 -16.65
C GLN A 960 -26.26 87.93 -16.39
N TRP A 961 -25.71 86.90 -17.04
CA TRP A 961 -26.12 85.50 -16.90
C TRP A 961 -25.07 84.77 -16.06
N ASN A 962 -25.52 84.11 -15.01
CA ASN A 962 -24.66 83.32 -14.14
C ASN A 962 -25.08 81.86 -14.22
N LEU A 963 -24.16 81.00 -14.64
CA LEU A 963 -24.32 79.56 -14.58
C LEU A 963 -23.51 79.05 -13.39
N THR A 964 -24.16 78.41 -12.45
CA THR A 964 -23.55 78.04 -11.17
C THR A 964 -23.74 76.55 -10.92
N VAL A 965 -22.63 75.85 -10.67
CA VAL A 965 -22.65 74.51 -10.07
C VAL A 965 -23.10 74.71 -8.62
N ALA A 966 -24.24 74.15 -8.27
CA ALA A 966 -24.68 74.14 -6.88
C ALA A 966 -23.91 73.02 -6.14
N PRO A 967 -23.48 73.26 -4.89
CA PRO A 967 -22.85 72.21 -4.09
C PRO A 967 -23.78 71.02 -3.86
#